data_AF-A0A3E0PWM4-F1
#
_entry.id   AF-A0A3E0PWM4-F1
#
_cell.length_a   1.000
_cell.length_b   1.000
_cell.length_c   1.000
_cell.angle_alpha   90.00
_cell.angle_beta   90.00
_cell.angle_gamma   90.00
#
_symmetry.space_group_name_H-M   'P 1'
#
loop_
_entity.id
_entity.type
_entity.pdbx_description
1 polymer ?
#
loop_
_entity_poly.entity_id
_entity_poly.type
_entity_poly.pdbx_seq_one_letter_code
_entity_poly.pdbx_strand_id
1 'polypeptide(L)'
;MEQSRRRAAFSLVLLLLAVATDRSSHAEDITVVCFGDSTTAPRSTVDKVYADRLPALLAEHGIDANVINSGVGSSHSGRKTDHPRGPEKHALDRFQEAVLDHNPDVVVIQYGWNDSWVDEGGEESPSRIPVADYRENITYMAKTLKENGVRVILMTPNRAMTSLPQWRFDRTEEYVVAVHETAKDLDVPLVDVWEFYAEYNALDGHSLNDLLLDLLHPNDEGHRLLAELLAPVIAGDEEPARDVADLVISAPPVSRGYSIPLIDLAGQVHRQTLIDREPGQYLGHPTTVLLEDGRTMLCVYPKGHGRGGIVYKRSTDGGKTWSNRLPTPESWETSQEVPTLHRVVGPDGTKRIIMFSGLYPCRMAVTEDDGQTWSELQPIGDWGGIVCMGSVVELQTGPGHYMALFHDDGRFIRENGKQTNLFYVYKSVSTDGGLTWGEPEVIAHRPDVHLCEPGAIRSPDGKQIAVLLRENSRTRNSFVIFSDDEGATWSNPRELPGSLTGDRHTGRYAPDGRLFISFRDTTHESPTKGDWVAWVGTYTDIVEGREGQYRIRLMDNHKGADCAYPGVELLPDGSIFTTTYGHWTPGEEPYIVGVRLHLSELDLLADQQAEAGELFVATPFTRAGEFTTGVEGPACDADGNLYAVNIYRQGTIGRVTPEGVGSIHVALPDDSVGNGIRFDRAGNMFIADYVNHNVLRVDAESGEITTFAHNADMNQPNDLAIAPNGTLYASDPAWSESTGQLWRIDTDGTVTREAADMGTTNGIEVSPDGGALYVNESVQRNVWAFTIQADGSLADKRLLRKFPDHGFDGMRCDVDGNLYITRHGKGTVAVMSPEGEIIREINILGSQPTNLCFGGPDGCTVYVTEVEHRRIVQFRTNRPGRAWAELQ
;
A
#
# COMPACT_ATOMS: atom_id res chain seq x y z
N MET A 1 -25.36 -26.91 42.99
CA MET A 1 -24.82 -27.25 41.65
C MET A 1 -25.01 -26.02 40.79
N GLU A 2 -24.04 -25.73 39.94
CA GLU A 2 -24.09 -24.63 38.96
C GLU A 2 -23.84 -23.20 39.49
N GLN A 3 -22.82 -23.04 40.32
CA GLN A 3 -22.18 -21.72 40.54
C GLN A 3 -20.68 -21.85 40.89
N SER A 4 -19.99 -22.80 40.24
CA SER A 4 -18.58 -23.17 40.52
C SER A 4 -17.75 -23.48 39.26
N ARG A 5 -18.15 -22.98 38.07
CA ARG A 5 -17.45 -23.31 36.81
C ARG A 5 -17.12 -22.14 35.87
N ARG A 6 -17.16 -20.88 36.34
CA ARG A 6 -16.71 -19.72 35.55
C ARG A 6 -15.90 -18.74 36.38
N ARG A 7 -14.78 -19.23 36.95
CA ARG A 7 -13.64 -18.43 37.46
C ARG A 7 -12.38 -19.29 37.36
N ALA A 8 -12.00 -19.65 36.13
CA ALA A 8 -10.76 -20.36 35.79
C ALA A 8 -10.44 -20.10 34.30
N ALA A 9 -10.13 -18.86 33.96
CA ALA A 9 -9.57 -18.49 32.65
C ALA A 9 -8.77 -17.16 32.67
N PHE A 10 -8.56 -16.56 33.84
CA PHE A 10 -7.77 -15.33 34.00
C PHE A 10 -6.95 -15.46 35.28
N SER A 11 -5.85 -16.22 35.22
CA SER A 11 -4.68 -16.20 36.14
C SER A 11 -3.72 -17.37 35.82
N LEU A 12 -3.37 -17.56 34.55
CA LEU A 12 -2.34 -18.52 34.13
C LEU A 12 -1.34 -17.88 33.17
N VAL A 13 -0.84 -16.68 33.53
CA VAL A 13 0.28 -16.00 32.85
C VAL A 13 1.35 -15.55 33.86
N LEU A 14 1.35 -16.05 35.10
CA LEU A 14 2.29 -15.54 36.11
C LEU A 14 2.78 -16.54 37.16
N LEU A 15 2.69 -17.85 36.91
CA LEU A 15 3.27 -18.82 37.84
C LEU A 15 3.80 -20.09 37.14
N LEU A 16 4.75 -19.90 36.22
CA LEU A 16 5.76 -20.90 35.86
C LEU A 16 7.17 -20.28 35.82
N LEU A 17 7.38 -19.22 36.62
CA LEU A 17 8.67 -18.72 37.09
C LEU A 17 8.80 -19.16 38.56
N ALA A 18 9.10 -20.44 38.79
CA ALA A 18 9.66 -21.00 40.04
C ALA A 18 9.46 -22.53 40.10
N VAL A 19 9.87 -23.25 39.07
CA VAL A 19 10.51 -24.55 39.23
C VAL A 19 11.72 -24.52 38.34
N ALA A 20 12.74 -23.78 38.79
CA ALA A 20 14.12 -24.11 38.44
C ALA A 20 14.42 -25.44 39.12
N THR A 21 13.88 -26.52 38.56
CA THR A 21 14.55 -27.81 38.67
C THR A 21 15.84 -27.64 37.94
N ASP A 22 16.91 -27.63 38.74
CA ASP A 22 18.27 -28.00 38.40
C ASP A 22 18.32 -28.99 37.22
N ARG A 23 18.27 -28.45 36.01
CA ARG A 23 18.83 -29.03 34.81
C ARG A 23 19.93 -28.08 34.39
N SER A 24 21.05 -28.14 35.10
CA SER A 24 22.33 -28.08 34.42
C SER A 24 22.41 -29.27 33.46
N SER A 25 21.67 -29.24 32.35
CA SER A 25 22.08 -29.99 31.18
C SER A 25 23.26 -29.20 30.64
N HIS A 26 24.45 -29.79 30.72
CA HIS A 26 25.62 -29.29 30.03
C HIS A 26 25.22 -28.89 28.61
N ALA A 27 25.36 -27.61 28.25
CA ALA A 27 25.39 -27.25 26.84
C ALA A 27 26.53 -28.08 26.25
N GLU A 28 26.25 -28.83 25.18
CA GLU A 28 27.32 -29.53 24.47
C GLU A 28 28.13 -28.46 23.73
N ASP A 29 29.33 -28.17 24.23
CA ASP A 29 30.30 -27.32 23.54
C ASP A 29 30.78 -28.08 22.30
N ILE A 30 30.27 -27.73 21.11
CA ILE A 30 30.68 -28.35 19.85
C ILE A 30 31.51 -27.39 19.01
N THR A 31 32.48 -27.92 18.27
CA THR A 31 33.21 -27.19 17.23
C THR A 31 32.63 -27.55 15.86
N VAL A 32 32.13 -26.55 15.14
CA VAL A 32 31.58 -26.68 13.79
C VAL A 32 32.53 -26.02 12.80
N VAL A 33 32.98 -26.74 11.77
CA VAL A 33 33.78 -26.17 10.67
C VAL A 33 32.95 -26.13 9.39
N CYS A 34 32.75 -24.93 8.85
CA CYS A 34 32.11 -24.70 7.55
C CYS A 34 33.18 -24.62 6.46
N PHE A 35 33.35 -25.68 5.68
CA PHE A 35 34.43 -25.85 4.73
C PHE A 35 33.94 -25.73 3.28
N GLY A 36 34.27 -24.62 2.61
CA GLY A 36 33.78 -24.38 1.26
C GLY A 36 34.55 -23.39 0.41
N ASP A 37 33.90 -22.93 -0.66
CA ASP A 37 34.47 -22.05 -1.67
C ASP A 37 34.01 -20.59 -1.54
N SER A 38 34.05 -19.82 -2.64
CA SER A 38 33.66 -18.41 -2.70
C SER A 38 32.21 -18.11 -2.34
N THR A 39 31.32 -19.11 -2.34
CA THR A 39 29.91 -18.99 -1.90
C THR A 39 29.76 -19.06 -0.38
N THR A 40 30.82 -19.45 0.32
CA THR A 40 30.90 -19.55 1.80
C THR A 40 31.87 -18.54 2.42
N ALA A 41 32.74 -17.95 1.60
CA ALA A 41 33.79 -17.02 2.02
C ALA A 41 33.25 -15.62 2.36
N PRO A 42 33.83 -14.92 3.36
CA PRO A 42 33.48 -13.53 3.67
C PRO A 42 33.68 -12.59 2.47
N ARG A 43 32.78 -11.61 2.32
CA ARG A 43 32.81 -10.60 1.25
C ARG A 43 32.57 -9.22 1.83
N SER A 44 33.19 -8.18 1.26
CA SER A 44 33.07 -6.80 1.78
C SER A 44 31.67 -6.21 1.67
N THR A 45 30.83 -6.77 0.80
CA THR A 45 29.45 -6.33 0.55
C THR A 45 28.40 -7.18 1.29
N VAL A 46 28.84 -8.05 2.20
CA VAL A 46 28.01 -8.94 3.01
C VAL A 46 28.34 -8.67 4.47
N ASP A 47 27.35 -8.29 5.28
CA ASP A 47 27.57 -8.00 6.70
C ASP A 47 28.02 -9.27 7.46
N LYS A 48 27.29 -10.36 7.25
CA LYS A 48 27.60 -11.67 7.87
C LYS A 48 27.48 -12.76 6.82
N VAL A 49 28.29 -13.81 6.89
CA VAL A 49 28.01 -15.06 6.15
C VAL A 49 27.20 -16.04 7.00
N TYR A 50 26.68 -17.13 6.43
CA TYR A 50 25.85 -18.07 7.19
C TYR A 50 26.56 -18.61 8.44
N ALA A 51 27.88 -18.84 8.35
CA ALA A 51 28.69 -19.33 9.46
C ALA A 51 28.70 -18.37 10.65
N ASP A 52 28.67 -17.06 10.42
CA ASP A 52 28.63 -16.04 11.49
C ASP A 52 27.25 -15.97 12.17
N ARG A 53 26.21 -16.53 11.54
CA ARG A 53 24.83 -16.58 12.08
C ARG A 53 24.54 -17.85 12.87
N LEU A 54 25.24 -18.94 12.57
CA LEU A 54 25.02 -20.25 13.19
C LEU A 54 25.13 -20.26 14.73
N PRO A 55 26.08 -19.56 15.40
CA PRO A 55 26.17 -19.61 16.86
C PRO A 55 24.88 -19.16 17.56
N ALA A 56 24.24 -18.10 17.06
CA ALA A 56 23.00 -17.59 17.64
C ALA A 56 21.82 -18.56 17.41
N LEU A 57 21.72 -19.13 16.21
CA LEU A 57 20.68 -20.09 15.87
C LEU A 57 20.84 -21.42 16.64
N LEU A 58 22.07 -21.94 16.77
CA LEU A 58 22.34 -23.17 17.52
C LEU A 58 22.08 -23.01 19.02
N ALA A 59 22.28 -21.82 19.58
CA ALA A 59 21.90 -21.52 20.96
C ALA A 59 20.39 -21.65 21.21
N GLU A 60 19.53 -21.40 20.20
CA GLU A 60 18.09 -21.64 20.29
C GLU A 60 17.74 -23.14 20.41
N HIS A 61 18.62 -24.01 19.89
CA HIS A 61 18.55 -25.46 20.04
C HIS A 61 19.27 -25.95 21.32
N GLY A 62 19.78 -25.04 22.16
CA GLY A 62 20.48 -25.38 23.41
C GLY A 62 21.93 -25.84 23.22
N ILE A 63 22.54 -25.53 22.07
CA ILE A 63 23.92 -25.90 21.72
C ILE A 63 24.81 -24.65 21.78
N ASP A 64 25.91 -24.72 22.52
CA ASP A 64 26.95 -23.68 22.47
C ASP A 64 28.01 -24.11 21.44
N ALA A 65 28.11 -23.38 20.33
CA ALA A 65 28.90 -23.80 19.19
C ALA A 65 30.02 -22.81 18.86
N ASN A 66 31.26 -23.31 18.85
CA ASN A 66 32.39 -22.61 18.25
C ASN A 66 32.39 -22.86 16.74
N VAL A 67 31.88 -21.91 15.96
CA VAL A 67 31.76 -22.02 14.50
C VAL A 67 32.96 -21.38 13.81
N ILE A 68 33.64 -22.16 12.96
CA ILE A 68 34.81 -21.75 12.18
C ILE A 68 34.44 -21.71 10.70
N ASN A 69 34.53 -20.53 10.09
CA ASN A 69 34.39 -20.40 8.65
C ASN A 69 35.73 -20.65 7.94
N SER A 70 35.81 -21.74 7.20
CA SER A 70 36.95 -22.13 6.37
C SER A 70 36.64 -21.99 4.87
N GLY A 71 35.75 -21.06 4.49
CA GLY A 71 35.49 -20.68 3.10
C GLY A 71 36.63 -19.88 2.47
N VAL A 72 37.04 -20.24 1.24
CA VAL A 72 38.11 -19.53 0.51
C VAL A 72 37.65 -19.16 -0.90
N GLY A 73 37.79 -17.87 -1.24
CA GLY A 73 37.50 -17.36 -2.58
C GLY A 73 38.30 -18.10 -3.66
N SER A 74 37.65 -18.41 -4.78
CA SER A 74 38.24 -19.12 -5.94
C SER A 74 38.76 -20.54 -5.66
N SER A 75 38.58 -21.08 -4.45
CA SER A 75 38.98 -22.46 -4.12
C SER A 75 38.06 -23.49 -4.76
N HIS A 76 38.61 -24.56 -5.31
CA HIS A 76 37.89 -25.77 -5.74
C HIS A 76 38.20 -26.97 -4.82
N SER A 77 37.56 -28.12 -5.04
CA SER A 77 37.68 -29.33 -4.21
C SER A 77 39.04 -30.06 -4.31
N GLY A 78 39.75 -29.93 -5.43
CA GLY A 78 41.05 -30.60 -5.66
C GLY A 78 42.26 -29.97 -4.97
N ARG A 79 43.45 -30.21 -5.54
CA ARG A 79 44.75 -29.64 -5.19
C ARG A 79 45.20 -28.58 -6.19
N LYS A 80 46.14 -27.73 -5.78
CA LYS A 80 46.82 -26.77 -6.66
C LYS A 80 47.51 -27.43 -7.85
N THR A 81 47.93 -28.69 -7.70
CA THR A 81 48.53 -29.46 -8.80
C THR A 81 47.51 -29.87 -9.86
N ASP A 82 46.24 -29.97 -9.50
CA ASP A 82 45.18 -30.44 -10.38
C ASP A 82 44.74 -29.32 -11.32
N HIS A 83 44.79 -28.07 -10.82
CA HIS A 83 44.59 -26.86 -11.63
C HIS A 83 45.44 -25.67 -11.12
N PRO A 84 46.65 -25.42 -11.66
CA PRO A 84 47.62 -24.49 -11.09
C PRO A 84 47.36 -23.01 -11.46
N ARG A 85 46.16 -22.50 -11.20
CA ARG A 85 45.77 -21.10 -11.43
C ARG A 85 45.50 -20.39 -10.10
N GLY A 86 46.01 -19.16 -9.96
CA GLY A 86 45.81 -18.34 -8.76
C GLY A 86 46.79 -18.66 -7.60
N PRO A 87 46.94 -17.73 -6.63
CA PRO A 87 47.81 -17.91 -5.47
C PRO A 87 47.24 -18.88 -4.41
N GLU A 88 45.97 -19.23 -4.48
CA GLU A 88 45.23 -19.94 -3.43
C GLU A 88 45.72 -21.39 -3.22
N LYS A 89 45.46 -21.93 -2.03
CA LYS A 89 45.49 -23.37 -1.74
C LYS A 89 44.06 -23.91 -1.88
N HIS A 90 43.89 -25.08 -2.46
CA HIS A 90 42.57 -25.67 -2.69
C HIS A 90 42.19 -26.68 -1.59
N ALA A 91 40.98 -27.23 -1.64
CA ALA A 91 40.41 -27.96 -0.51
C ALA A 91 41.32 -29.09 -0.02
N LEU A 92 41.85 -29.92 -0.91
CA LEU A 92 42.76 -31.02 -0.52
C LEU A 92 44.12 -30.54 -0.02
N ASP A 93 44.61 -29.37 -0.44
CA ASP A 93 45.89 -28.82 0.04
C ASP A 93 45.79 -28.31 1.48
N ARG A 94 44.61 -27.81 1.85
CA ARG A 94 44.34 -27.15 3.14
C ARG A 94 43.50 -27.99 4.09
N PHE A 95 43.06 -29.18 3.70
CA PHE A 95 42.14 -30.01 4.49
C PHE A 95 42.63 -30.31 5.91
N GLN A 96 43.94 -30.54 6.06
CA GLN A 96 44.54 -30.73 7.38
C GLN A 96 44.44 -29.46 8.24
N GLU A 97 45.02 -28.36 7.76
CA GLU A 97 45.15 -27.11 8.55
C GLU A 97 43.82 -26.36 8.72
N ALA A 98 42.87 -26.49 7.78
CA ALA A 98 41.61 -25.74 7.77
C ALA A 98 40.41 -26.54 8.30
N VAL A 99 40.57 -27.84 8.57
CA VAL A 99 39.50 -28.70 9.09
C VAL A 99 40.01 -29.58 10.24
N LEU A 100 40.92 -30.51 9.96
CA LEU A 100 41.29 -31.54 10.95
C LEU A 100 42.01 -30.98 12.18
N ASP A 101 42.88 -29.97 12.02
CA ASP A 101 43.63 -29.35 13.12
C ASP A 101 42.72 -28.60 14.12
N HIS A 102 41.47 -28.33 13.76
CA HIS A 102 40.48 -27.72 14.65
C HIS A 102 39.78 -28.72 15.58
N ASN A 103 40.01 -30.04 15.41
CA ASN A 103 39.30 -31.12 16.12
C ASN A 103 37.76 -30.94 16.11
N PRO A 104 37.14 -30.85 14.92
CA PRO A 104 35.72 -30.55 14.82
C PRO A 104 34.83 -31.71 15.29
N ASP A 105 33.68 -31.38 15.86
CA ASP A 105 32.59 -32.32 16.12
C ASP A 105 31.68 -32.45 14.90
N VAL A 106 31.47 -31.33 14.18
CA VAL A 106 30.67 -31.26 12.96
C VAL A 106 31.44 -30.55 11.85
N VAL A 107 31.40 -31.09 10.62
CA VAL A 107 31.93 -30.41 9.44
C VAL A 107 30.87 -30.33 8.35
N VAL A 108 30.64 -29.12 7.86
CA VAL A 108 29.79 -28.85 6.69
C VAL A 108 30.70 -28.67 5.47
N ILE A 109 30.51 -29.47 4.42
CA ILE A 109 31.31 -29.38 3.18
C ILE A 109 30.45 -28.84 2.05
N GLN A 110 30.85 -27.72 1.44
CA GLN A 110 30.15 -27.09 0.32
C GLN A 110 31.13 -26.62 -0.78
N TYR A 111 31.13 -27.31 -1.92
CA TYR A 111 31.92 -26.98 -3.11
C TYR A 111 31.07 -27.21 -4.37
N GLY A 112 31.58 -26.79 -5.54
CA GLY A 112 30.97 -27.14 -6.83
C GLY A 112 31.08 -26.05 -7.89
N TRP A 113 30.99 -24.77 -7.53
CA TRP A 113 30.99 -23.68 -8.51
C TRP A 113 32.38 -23.43 -9.11
N ASN A 114 33.41 -23.35 -8.25
CA ASN A 114 34.78 -23.23 -8.76
C ASN A 114 35.27 -24.52 -9.42
N ASP A 115 34.70 -25.66 -9.06
CA ASP A 115 35.00 -26.97 -9.66
C ASP A 115 34.43 -27.07 -11.07
N SER A 116 33.18 -26.67 -11.28
CA SER A 116 32.48 -26.70 -12.57
C SER A 116 32.94 -25.62 -13.55
N TRP A 117 33.66 -24.60 -13.05
CA TRP A 117 34.15 -23.44 -13.81
C TRP A 117 34.98 -23.81 -15.03
N VAL A 118 34.83 -23.02 -16.11
CA VAL A 118 35.64 -23.11 -17.34
C VAL A 118 36.44 -21.84 -17.51
N ASP A 119 37.76 -21.99 -17.54
CA ASP A 119 38.69 -20.87 -17.60
C ASP A 119 38.84 -20.27 -19.02
N GLU A 120 38.90 -21.11 -20.06
CA GLU A 120 39.03 -20.70 -21.47
C GLU A 120 38.39 -21.74 -22.41
N GLY A 121 37.59 -21.31 -23.41
CA GLY A 121 37.03 -22.16 -24.47
C GLY A 121 35.49 -22.22 -24.57
N GLY A 122 34.98 -23.00 -25.54
CA GLY A 122 33.54 -23.21 -25.80
C GLY A 122 32.94 -24.40 -25.01
N GLU A 123 31.72 -24.82 -25.35
CA GLU A 123 30.91 -25.80 -24.57
C GLU A 123 31.63 -27.12 -24.24
N GLU A 124 32.57 -27.57 -25.09
CA GLU A 124 33.31 -28.83 -24.95
C GLU A 124 34.54 -28.74 -24.02
N SER A 125 34.82 -27.57 -23.44
CA SER A 125 36.02 -27.34 -22.64
C SER A 125 35.89 -28.00 -21.25
N PRO A 126 36.98 -28.62 -20.72
CA PRO A 126 36.94 -29.27 -19.42
C PRO A 126 36.74 -28.24 -18.30
N SER A 127 36.03 -28.65 -17.26
CA SER A 127 35.93 -27.89 -16.02
C SER A 127 37.25 -27.92 -15.24
N ARG A 128 37.45 -26.99 -14.29
CA ARG A 128 38.65 -26.95 -13.45
C ARG A 128 38.91 -28.27 -12.73
N ILE A 129 37.85 -28.92 -12.23
CA ILE A 129 37.90 -30.26 -11.65
C ILE A 129 36.80 -31.10 -12.30
N PRO A 130 37.12 -32.15 -13.10
CA PRO A 130 36.12 -33.04 -13.67
C PRO A 130 35.18 -33.63 -12.60
N VAL A 131 33.90 -33.87 -12.95
CA VAL A 131 32.88 -34.33 -11.98
C VAL A 131 33.25 -35.65 -11.27
N ALA A 132 33.95 -36.56 -11.95
CA ALA A 132 34.43 -37.80 -11.36
C ALA A 132 35.49 -37.52 -10.27
N ASP A 133 36.47 -36.68 -10.57
CA ASP A 133 37.51 -36.27 -9.62
C ASP A 133 36.91 -35.47 -8.46
N TYR A 134 35.93 -34.61 -8.73
CA TYR A 134 35.17 -33.90 -7.71
C TYR A 134 34.49 -34.86 -6.73
N ARG A 135 33.78 -35.88 -7.24
CA ARG A 135 33.13 -36.92 -6.43
C ARG A 135 34.15 -37.67 -5.58
N GLU A 136 35.30 -38.02 -6.15
CA GLU A 136 36.40 -38.65 -5.40
C GLU A 136 36.92 -37.75 -4.28
N ASN A 137 37.11 -36.45 -4.55
CA ASN A 137 37.60 -35.47 -3.57
C ASN A 137 36.63 -35.30 -2.39
N ILE A 138 35.35 -35.05 -2.66
CA ILE A 138 34.35 -34.88 -1.58
C ILE A 138 34.13 -36.18 -0.80
N THR A 139 34.17 -37.33 -1.49
CA THR A 139 34.09 -38.66 -0.84
C THR A 139 35.29 -38.88 0.08
N TYR A 140 36.50 -38.55 -0.38
CA TYR A 140 37.72 -38.68 0.41
C TYR A 140 37.65 -37.83 1.69
N MET A 141 37.28 -36.55 1.57
CA MET A 141 37.18 -35.65 2.72
C MET A 141 36.12 -36.13 3.72
N ALA A 142 34.91 -36.41 3.25
CA ALA A 142 33.81 -36.87 4.10
C ALA A 142 34.12 -38.20 4.77
N LYS A 143 34.67 -39.17 4.03
CA LYS A 143 35.06 -40.48 4.60
C LYS A 143 36.16 -40.33 5.64
N THR A 144 37.18 -39.51 5.37
CA THR A 144 38.26 -39.25 6.33
C THR A 144 37.71 -38.67 7.63
N LEU A 145 36.78 -37.72 7.56
CA LEU A 145 36.13 -37.15 8.74
C LEU A 145 35.31 -38.17 9.52
N LYS A 146 34.49 -38.98 8.84
CA LYS A 146 33.73 -40.07 9.48
C LYS A 146 34.63 -41.09 10.18
N GLU A 147 35.74 -41.47 9.55
CA GLU A 147 36.72 -42.39 10.15
C GLU A 147 37.39 -41.81 11.40
N ASN A 148 37.41 -40.48 11.55
CA ASN A 148 37.87 -39.76 12.74
C ASN A 148 36.74 -39.46 13.75
N GLY A 149 35.53 -40.00 13.54
CA GLY A 149 34.39 -39.81 14.45
C GLY A 149 33.67 -38.47 14.33
N VAL A 150 33.98 -37.68 13.30
CA VAL A 150 33.36 -36.37 13.06
C VAL A 150 32.04 -36.54 12.32
N ARG A 151 30.99 -35.79 12.74
CA ARG A 151 29.73 -35.75 12.02
C ARG A 151 29.87 -34.89 10.78
N VAL A 152 29.58 -35.45 9.61
CA VAL A 152 29.70 -34.75 8.32
C VAL A 152 28.32 -34.37 7.81
N ILE A 153 28.17 -33.14 7.32
CA ILE A 153 27.00 -32.68 6.58
C ILE A 153 27.50 -32.26 5.20
N LEU A 154 26.91 -32.83 4.14
CA LEU A 154 27.17 -32.38 2.79
C LEU A 154 26.13 -31.34 2.39
N MET A 155 26.58 -30.31 1.68
CA MET A 155 25.73 -29.21 1.25
C MET A 155 25.93 -28.97 -0.24
N THR A 156 24.85 -28.94 -1.03
CA THR A 156 24.94 -28.69 -2.46
C THR A 156 25.36 -27.23 -2.73
N PRO A 157 26.00 -26.92 -3.88
CA PRO A 157 26.22 -25.52 -4.27
C PRO A 157 24.87 -24.81 -4.47
N ASN A 158 24.80 -23.51 -4.19
CA ASN A 158 23.56 -22.76 -4.39
C ASN A 158 23.21 -22.58 -5.87
N ARG A 159 21.92 -22.43 -6.17
CA ARG A 159 21.46 -22.08 -7.53
C ARG A 159 21.86 -20.64 -7.88
N ALA A 160 22.21 -20.39 -9.15
CA ALA A 160 22.66 -19.09 -9.67
C ALA A 160 21.82 -18.64 -10.87
N MET A 161 21.84 -17.34 -11.20
CA MET A 161 21.10 -16.74 -12.33
C MET A 161 22.01 -16.08 -13.35
N THR A 162 22.70 -16.85 -14.17
CA THR A 162 23.74 -16.32 -15.05
C THR A 162 23.47 -16.66 -16.51
N SER A 163 23.55 -15.65 -17.37
CA SER A 163 23.46 -15.79 -18.83
C SER A 163 24.84 -15.86 -19.50
N LEU A 164 25.90 -15.89 -18.70
CA LEU A 164 27.28 -15.87 -19.18
C LEU A 164 27.68 -17.28 -19.63
N PRO A 165 28.20 -17.48 -20.86
CA PRO A 165 28.50 -18.80 -21.43
C PRO A 165 29.44 -19.68 -20.59
N GLN A 166 30.29 -19.07 -19.77
CA GLN A 166 31.24 -19.72 -18.88
C GLN A 166 30.62 -20.24 -17.57
N TRP A 167 29.43 -19.77 -17.19
CA TRP A 167 28.69 -20.22 -16.02
C TRP A 167 27.55 -21.15 -16.45
N ARG A 168 27.89 -22.41 -16.69
CA ARG A 168 26.98 -23.42 -17.27
C ARG A 168 26.13 -24.08 -16.19
N PHE A 169 24.84 -23.72 -16.16
CA PHE A 169 23.87 -24.24 -15.20
C PHE A 169 23.70 -25.77 -15.32
N ASP A 170 23.55 -26.24 -16.56
CA ASP A 170 23.49 -27.66 -16.94
C ASP A 170 24.67 -28.47 -16.43
N ARG A 171 25.87 -27.87 -16.42
CA ARG A 171 27.07 -28.56 -15.93
C ARG A 171 27.12 -28.65 -14.41
N THR A 172 26.70 -27.61 -13.69
CA THR A 172 26.76 -27.59 -12.23
C THR A 172 25.75 -28.57 -11.61
N GLU A 173 24.66 -28.89 -12.32
CA GLU A 173 23.75 -29.97 -11.93
C GLU A 173 24.46 -31.32 -11.77
N GLU A 174 25.47 -31.63 -12.59
CA GLU A 174 26.24 -32.87 -12.45
C GLU A 174 27.01 -32.93 -11.11
N TYR A 175 27.48 -31.79 -10.62
CA TYR A 175 28.17 -31.67 -9.33
C TYR A 175 27.18 -31.77 -8.17
N VAL A 176 25.98 -31.19 -8.31
CA VAL A 176 24.87 -31.37 -7.37
C VAL A 176 24.54 -32.85 -7.23
N VAL A 177 24.33 -33.55 -8.35
CA VAL A 177 24.11 -35.01 -8.37
C VAL A 177 25.24 -35.76 -7.67
N ALA A 178 26.51 -35.41 -7.93
CA ALA A 178 27.64 -36.03 -7.23
C ALA A 178 27.60 -35.84 -5.71
N VAL A 179 27.14 -34.68 -5.21
CA VAL A 179 26.94 -34.44 -3.77
C VAL A 179 25.80 -35.32 -3.22
N HIS A 180 24.65 -35.40 -3.90
CA HIS A 180 23.55 -36.29 -3.49
C HIS A 180 23.98 -37.75 -3.39
N GLU A 181 24.65 -38.25 -4.44
CA GLU A 181 25.14 -39.62 -4.46
C GLU A 181 26.16 -39.88 -3.36
N THR A 182 27.09 -38.95 -3.13
CA THR A 182 28.09 -39.09 -2.05
C THR A 182 27.43 -39.09 -0.67
N ALA A 183 26.46 -38.21 -0.44
CA ALA A 183 25.73 -38.15 0.83
C ALA A 183 25.00 -39.47 1.12
N LYS A 184 24.35 -40.02 0.08
CA LYS A 184 23.68 -41.31 0.14
C LYS A 184 24.63 -42.48 0.33
N ASP A 185 25.72 -42.54 -0.44
CA ASP A 185 26.69 -43.63 -0.39
C ASP A 185 27.41 -43.70 0.97
N LEU A 186 27.66 -42.54 1.57
CA LEU A 186 28.31 -42.43 2.86
C LEU A 186 27.34 -42.46 4.03
N ASP A 187 26.03 -42.38 3.81
CA ASP A 187 25.01 -42.25 4.87
C ASP A 187 25.33 -41.06 5.80
N VAL A 188 25.26 -39.85 5.23
CA VAL A 188 25.45 -38.58 5.94
C VAL A 188 24.32 -37.60 5.60
N PRO A 189 23.95 -36.69 6.52
CA PRO A 189 22.96 -35.64 6.24
C PRO A 189 23.33 -34.79 5.02
N LEU A 190 22.30 -34.41 4.26
CA LEU A 190 22.39 -33.54 3.10
C LEU A 190 21.56 -32.27 3.33
N VAL A 191 22.16 -31.11 3.08
CA VAL A 191 21.45 -29.83 2.96
C VAL A 191 21.43 -29.43 1.49
N ASP A 192 20.26 -29.57 0.86
CA ASP A 192 20.11 -29.30 -0.56
C ASP A 192 19.74 -27.83 -0.84
N VAL A 193 20.78 -27.01 -0.92
CA VAL A 193 20.67 -25.58 -1.24
C VAL A 193 20.18 -25.35 -2.66
N TRP A 194 20.56 -26.22 -3.58
CA TRP A 194 20.18 -26.12 -4.98
C TRP A 194 18.66 -26.19 -5.14
N GLU A 195 18.04 -27.19 -4.52
CA GLU A 195 16.58 -27.33 -4.52
C GLU A 195 15.91 -26.25 -3.67
N PHE A 196 16.45 -25.89 -2.50
CA PHE A 196 15.94 -24.78 -1.70
C PHE A 196 15.82 -23.47 -2.50
N TYR A 197 16.85 -23.13 -3.27
CA TYR A 197 16.85 -21.94 -4.14
C TYR A 197 15.86 -22.10 -5.30
N ALA A 198 15.70 -23.32 -5.84
CA ALA A 198 14.72 -23.62 -6.88
C ALA A 198 13.28 -23.38 -6.39
N GLU A 199 12.96 -23.89 -5.21
CA GLU A 199 11.67 -23.73 -4.55
C GLU A 199 11.40 -22.27 -4.20
N TYR A 200 12.40 -21.54 -3.65
CA TYR A 200 12.28 -20.10 -3.36
C TYR A 200 11.91 -19.31 -4.63
N ASN A 201 12.57 -19.61 -5.75
CA ASN A 201 12.32 -18.93 -7.02
C ASN A 201 10.98 -19.32 -7.67
N ALA A 202 10.35 -20.39 -7.21
CA ALA A 202 9.03 -20.81 -7.66
C ALA A 202 7.89 -20.16 -6.85
N LEU A 203 8.20 -19.55 -5.69
CA LEU A 203 7.22 -18.81 -4.88
C LEU A 203 6.77 -17.52 -5.59
N ASP A 204 5.48 -17.21 -5.50
CA ASP A 204 4.92 -16.00 -6.11
C ASP A 204 5.51 -14.74 -5.48
N GLY A 205 5.98 -13.81 -6.30
CA GLY A 205 6.63 -12.58 -5.87
C GLY A 205 8.11 -12.69 -5.47
N HIS A 206 8.72 -13.89 -5.54
CA HIS A 206 10.11 -14.13 -5.18
C HIS A 206 10.99 -14.41 -6.42
N SER A 207 12.27 -14.03 -6.33
CA SER A 207 13.28 -14.27 -7.37
C SER A 207 14.62 -14.62 -6.74
N LEU A 208 15.42 -15.47 -7.38
CA LEU A 208 16.82 -15.71 -6.97
C LEU A 208 17.65 -14.42 -6.82
N ASN A 209 17.32 -13.34 -7.55
CA ASN A 209 17.99 -12.05 -7.37
C ASN A 209 17.79 -11.46 -5.97
N ASP A 210 16.75 -11.88 -5.24
CA ASP A 210 16.53 -11.49 -3.86
C ASP A 210 17.56 -12.14 -2.92
N LEU A 211 18.18 -13.24 -3.35
CA LEU A 211 19.14 -14.02 -2.55
C LEU A 211 20.60 -13.84 -3.01
N LEU A 212 20.85 -13.25 -4.18
CA LEU A 212 22.16 -13.23 -4.83
C LEU A 212 22.67 -11.80 -5.05
N LEU A 213 23.97 -11.58 -4.86
CA LEU A 213 24.66 -10.29 -5.05
C LEU A 213 25.01 -10.03 -6.52
N ASP A 214 25.65 -11.02 -7.14
CA ASP A 214 26.27 -10.94 -8.46
C ASP A 214 25.82 -12.11 -9.32
N LEU A 215 24.54 -12.47 -9.16
CA LEU A 215 23.90 -13.60 -9.81
C LEU A 215 24.42 -14.97 -9.38
N LEU A 216 25.38 -15.04 -8.46
CA LEU A 216 26.00 -16.29 -8.00
C LEU A 216 26.18 -16.33 -6.49
N HIS A 217 26.79 -15.30 -5.90
CA HIS A 217 27.12 -15.31 -4.49
C HIS A 217 25.91 -14.91 -3.65
N PRO A 218 25.60 -15.65 -2.57
CA PRO A 218 24.54 -15.26 -1.65
C PRO A 218 24.75 -13.85 -1.08
N ASN A 219 23.69 -13.05 -1.02
CA ASN A 219 23.66 -11.81 -0.25
C ASN A 219 23.35 -12.08 1.24
N ASP A 220 23.18 -11.05 2.05
CA ASP A 220 22.85 -11.21 3.48
C ASP A 220 21.58 -12.03 3.73
N GLU A 221 20.56 -11.89 2.88
CA GLU A 221 19.32 -12.65 2.98
C GLU A 221 19.52 -14.11 2.55
N GLY A 222 20.24 -14.33 1.45
CA GLY A 222 20.68 -15.67 1.05
C GLY A 222 21.45 -16.36 2.18
N HIS A 223 22.43 -15.68 2.79
CA HIS A 223 23.18 -16.22 3.92
C HIS A 223 22.35 -16.42 5.20
N ARG A 224 21.33 -15.58 5.46
CA ARG A 224 20.38 -15.78 6.57
C ARG A 224 19.61 -17.09 6.37
N LEU A 225 19.00 -17.26 5.20
CA LEU A 225 18.21 -18.47 4.88
C LEU A 225 19.07 -19.74 4.89
N LEU A 226 20.32 -19.68 4.38
CA LEU A 226 21.25 -20.80 4.47
C LEU A 226 21.55 -21.19 5.92
N ALA A 227 21.71 -20.22 6.82
CA ALA A 227 21.96 -20.49 8.23
C ALA A 227 20.76 -21.16 8.91
N GLU A 228 19.53 -20.68 8.62
CA GLU A 228 18.30 -21.25 9.17
C GLU A 228 17.97 -22.63 8.60
N LEU A 229 18.31 -22.89 7.34
CA LEU A 229 18.21 -24.22 6.73
C LEU A 229 19.20 -25.22 7.37
N LEU A 230 20.40 -24.75 7.70
CA LEU A 230 21.51 -25.58 8.17
C LEU A 230 21.48 -25.85 9.70
N ALA A 231 21.03 -24.89 10.51
CA ALA A 231 21.09 -24.99 11.97
C ALA A 231 20.35 -26.22 12.56
N PRO A 232 19.12 -26.58 12.14
CA PRO A 232 18.44 -27.78 12.64
C PRO A 232 19.20 -29.07 12.32
N VAL A 233 19.81 -29.14 11.13
CA VAL A 233 20.60 -30.32 10.70
C VAL A 233 21.85 -30.46 11.57
N ILE A 234 22.55 -29.36 11.87
CA ILE A 234 23.68 -29.37 12.81
C ILE A 234 23.20 -29.79 14.21
N ALA A 235 22.03 -29.33 14.65
CA ALA A 235 21.47 -29.68 15.95
C ALA A 235 21.06 -31.16 16.10
N GLY A 236 20.92 -31.90 14.98
CA GLY A 236 20.60 -33.32 15.01
C GLY A 236 19.13 -33.65 14.76
N ASP A 237 18.33 -32.69 14.30
CA ASP A 237 16.95 -32.92 13.92
C ASP A 237 16.90 -33.86 12.69
N GLU A 238 16.07 -34.91 12.74
CA GLU A 238 16.06 -36.00 11.74
C GLU A 238 15.55 -35.57 10.34
N GLU A 239 14.97 -34.39 10.20
CA GLU A 239 14.63 -33.78 8.90
C GLU A 239 14.96 -32.27 8.90
N PRO A 240 15.48 -31.70 7.79
CA PRO A 240 15.44 -30.26 7.55
C PRO A 240 13.98 -29.84 7.26
N ALA A 241 13.08 -30.05 8.22
CA ALA A 241 11.65 -29.82 8.07
C ALA A 241 11.31 -28.36 8.35
N ARG A 242 11.70 -27.48 7.43
CA ARG A 242 10.92 -26.27 7.18
C ARG A 242 10.64 -26.22 5.69
N ASP A 243 9.35 -26.21 5.34
CA ASP A 243 8.93 -25.86 3.99
C ASP A 243 9.62 -24.54 3.63
N VAL A 244 10.08 -24.37 2.39
CA VAL A 244 10.64 -23.09 1.94
C VAL A 244 9.64 -21.96 2.20
N ALA A 245 8.34 -22.24 2.06
CA ALA A 245 7.30 -21.33 2.48
C ALA A 245 7.39 -20.98 3.98
N ASP A 246 7.63 -21.92 4.88
CA ASP A 246 7.73 -21.66 6.33
C ASP A 246 8.97 -20.82 6.72
N LEU A 247 10.10 -21.02 6.04
CA LEU A 247 11.31 -20.19 6.22
C LEU A 247 11.11 -18.77 5.68
N VAL A 248 10.38 -18.64 4.58
CA VAL A 248 10.05 -17.36 3.95
C VAL A 248 8.95 -16.60 4.71
N ILE A 249 7.93 -17.29 5.27
CA ILE A 249 6.81 -16.72 6.05
C ILE A 249 7.29 -15.94 7.28
N SER A 250 8.52 -16.19 7.78
CA SER A 250 9.13 -15.37 8.83
C SER A 250 9.30 -13.89 8.45
N ALA A 251 9.25 -13.55 7.16
CA ALA A 251 9.06 -12.20 6.64
C ALA A 251 7.78 -12.14 5.77
N PRO A 252 6.74 -11.38 6.15
CA PRO A 252 5.54 -11.28 5.33
C PRO A 252 5.87 -10.71 3.93
N PRO A 253 5.24 -11.24 2.86
CA PRO A 253 5.42 -10.68 1.52
C PRO A 253 5.03 -9.20 1.51
N VAL A 254 5.79 -8.39 0.79
CA VAL A 254 5.54 -6.94 0.70
C VAL A 254 4.16 -6.73 0.06
N SER A 255 3.25 -6.07 0.79
CA SER A 255 1.88 -5.83 0.32
C SER A 255 1.85 -5.12 -1.04
N ARG A 256 0.96 -5.57 -1.93
CA ARG A 256 0.67 -4.94 -3.22
C ARG A 256 -0.19 -3.67 -3.09
N GLY A 257 -0.81 -3.47 -1.93
CA GLY A 257 -1.59 -2.29 -1.55
C GLY A 257 -1.04 -1.61 -0.29
N TYR A 258 -1.88 -0.86 0.42
CA TYR A 258 -1.53 -0.24 1.70
C TYR A 258 -2.73 -0.12 2.64
N SER A 259 -2.46 -0.04 3.93
CA SER A 259 -3.48 0.03 5.00
C SER A 259 -3.55 1.37 5.73
N ILE A 260 -2.57 2.25 5.51
CA ILE A 260 -2.54 3.58 6.13
C ILE A 260 -3.64 4.51 5.58
N PRO A 261 -4.12 5.50 6.37
CA PRO A 261 -5.16 6.43 5.95
C PRO A 261 -4.86 7.16 4.64
N LEU A 262 -5.90 7.43 3.85
CA LEU A 262 -5.84 8.22 2.61
C LEU A 262 -6.65 9.51 2.78
N ILE A 263 -5.95 10.64 2.79
CA ILE A 263 -6.53 11.98 2.80
C ILE A 263 -6.74 12.45 1.36
N ASP A 264 -7.99 12.69 0.95
CA ASP A 264 -8.28 13.20 -0.40
C ASP A 264 -8.42 14.73 -0.42
N LEU A 265 -7.47 15.40 -1.11
CA LEU A 265 -7.45 16.85 -1.32
C LEU A 265 -7.78 17.24 -2.77
N ALA A 266 -8.09 16.29 -3.66
CA ALA A 266 -8.17 16.54 -5.10
C ALA A 266 -9.20 17.63 -5.47
N GLY A 267 -10.31 17.71 -4.74
CA GLY A 267 -11.34 18.74 -4.92
C GLY A 267 -11.03 20.09 -4.29
N GLN A 268 -9.93 20.24 -3.54
CA GLN A 268 -9.63 21.44 -2.75
C GLN A 268 -8.90 22.51 -3.59
N VAL A 269 -9.63 23.12 -4.53
CA VAL A 269 -9.12 24.12 -5.49
C VAL A 269 -8.43 25.32 -4.84
N HIS A 270 -8.78 25.68 -3.60
CA HIS A 270 -8.16 26.80 -2.87
C HIS A 270 -6.68 26.57 -2.53
N ARG A 271 -6.19 25.33 -2.61
CA ARG A 271 -4.77 24.96 -2.43
C ARG A 271 -3.98 24.99 -3.71
N GLN A 272 -4.67 24.97 -4.84
CA GLN A 272 -4.09 24.76 -6.17
C GLN A 272 -3.69 26.10 -6.76
N THR A 273 -2.49 26.15 -7.37
CA THR A 273 -2.00 27.30 -8.12
C THR A 273 -1.67 26.88 -9.54
N LEU A 274 -2.30 27.53 -10.52
CA LEU A 274 -1.94 27.35 -11.92
C LEU A 274 -0.56 27.95 -12.19
N ILE A 275 0.37 27.14 -12.68
CA ILE A 275 1.74 27.56 -12.99
C ILE A 275 1.84 27.89 -14.48
N ASP A 276 1.42 26.98 -15.36
CA ASP A 276 1.33 27.24 -16.80
C ASP A 276 0.33 26.31 -17.49
N ARG A 277 -0.36 26.83 -18.51
CA ARG A 277 -1.28 26.07 -19.38
C ARG A 277 -1.32 26.74 -20.74
N GLU A 278 -1.29 25.93 -21.79
CA GLU A 278 -1.45 26.37 -23.17
C GLU A 278 -2.42 25.39 -23.86
N PRO A 279 -3.60 25.85 -24.31
CA PRO A 279 -4.59 24.97 -24.93
C PRO A 279 -4.02 24.20 -26.12
N GLY A 280 -4.21 22.88 -26.13
CA GLY A 280 -3.72 21.99 -27.19
C GLY A 280 -2.21 21.74 -27.18
N GLN A 281 -1.50 22.20 -26.15
CA GLN A 281 -0.07 21.98 -25.99
C GLN A 281 0.20 21.16 -24.73
N TYR A 282 0.94 20.07 -24.89
CA TYR A 282 1.46 19.30 -23.78
C TYR A 282 2.54 20.11 -23.04
N LEU A 283 2.28 20.42 -21.77
CA LEU A 283 3.26 20.98 -20.85
C LEU A 283 3.43 20.00 -19.69
N GLY A 284 4.63 19.46 -19.50
CA GLY A 284 4.86 18.51 -18.43
C GLY A 284 6.30 18.43 -17.97
N HIS A 285 6.58 17.50 -17.06
CA HIS A 285 7.88 17.24 -16.46
C HIS A 285 8.55 18.48 -15.83
N PRO A 286 7.86 19.23 -14.94
CA PRO A 286 8.47 20.38 -14.29
C PRO A 286 9.51 19.99 -13.26
N THR A 287 10.52 20.83 -13.09
CA THR A 287 11.38 20.83 -11.91
C THR A 287 11.41 22.22 -11.29
N THR A 288 11.51 22.26 -9.96
CA THR A 288 11.53 23.49 -9.19
C THR A 288 12.73 23.56 -8.26
N VAL A 289 13.10 24.79 -7.90
CA VAL A 289 13.98 25.07 -6.75
C VAL A 289 13.48 26.30 -6.01
N LEU A 290 13.50 26.24 -4.68
CA LEU A 290 13.34 27.41 -3.81
C LEU A 290 14.68 28.13 -3.59
N LEU A 291 14.67 29.45 -3.75
CA LEU A 291 15.82 30.31 -3.51
C LEU A 291 15.98 30.65 -2.02
N GLU A 292 17.17 31.13 -1.66
CA GLU A 292 17.53 31.43 -0.26
C GLU A 292 16.74 32.55 0.39
N ASP A 293 16.09 33.41 -0.40
CA ASP A 293 15.18 34.42 0.13
C ASP A 293 13.89 33.80 0.72
N GLY A 294 13.71 32.48 0.59
CA GLY A 294 12.62 31.71 1.18
C GLY A 294 11.27 31.94 0.53
N ARG A 295 11.22 32.62 -0.63
CA ARG A 295 9.97 32.96 -1.31
C ARG A 295 10.06 32.91 -2.83
N THR A 296 11.23 33.08 -3.40
CA THR A 296 11.40 33.05 -4.86
C THR A 296 11.60 31.62 -5.30
N MET A 297 10.81 31.17 -6.26
CA MET A 297 10.88 29.82 -6.82
C MET A 297 11.11 29.89 -8.32
N LEU A 298 11.97 29.02 -8.82
CA LEU A 298 12.20 28.83 -10.25
C LEU A 298 11.50 27.55 -10.70
N CYS A 299 10.92 27.56 -11.90
CA CYS A 299 10.33 26.38 -12.51
C CYS A 299 10.77 26.28 -13.97
N VAL A 300 11.27 25.12 -14.38
CA VAL A 300 11.58 24.80 -15.77
C VAL A 300 10.90 23.51 -16.20
N TYR A 301 10.55 23.42 -17.48
CA TYR A 301 9.87 22.26 -18.07
C TYR A 301 9.99 22.29 -19.59
N PRO A 302 9.96 21.13 -20.27
CA PRO A 302 9.88 21.07 -21.72
C PRO A 302 8.49 21.48 -22.20
N LYS A 303 8.45 22.18 -23.33
CA LYS A 303 7.22 22.36 -24.11
C LYS A 303 6.89 21.09 -24.92
N GLY A 304 6.64 19.98 -24.22
CA GLY A 304 6.28 18.69 -24.79
C GLY A 304 6.44 17.54 -23.79
N HIS A 305 6.13 16.31 -24.22
CA HIS A 305 6.22 15.12 -23.39
C HIS A 305 7.68 14.67 -23.26
N GLY A 306 8.39 15.21 -22.26
CA GLY A 306 9.78 14.87 -21.98
C GLY A 306 10.74 15.22 -23.12
N ARG A 307 10.35 16.11 -24.05
CA ARG A 307 11.18 16.61 -25.16
C ARG A 307 10.59 17.93 -25.68
N GLY A 308 11.44 18.81 -26.19
CA GLY A 308 11.06 20.12 -26.71
C GLY A 308 11.75 21.26 -25.98
N GLY A 309 11.61 22.48 -26.52
CA GLY A 309 12.25 23.66 -25.95
C GLY A 309 11.92 23.89 -24.49
N ILE A 310 12.94 24.20 -23.68
CA ILE A 310 12.77 24.42 -22.25
C ILE A 310 12.13 25.79 -22.00
N VAL A 311 11.06 25.77 -21.23
CA VAL A 311 10.34 26.95 -20.74
C VAL A 311 10.81 27.26 -19.33
N TYR A 312 10.92 28.55 -19.01
CA TYR A 312 11.33 29.05 -17.69
C TYR A 312 10.30 30.01 -17.12
N LYS A 313 9.92 29.80 -15.85
CA LYS A 313 9.01 30.69 -15.09
C LYS A 313 9.54 30.91 -13.67
N ARG A 314 9.07 31.98 -13.04
CA ARG A 314 9.44 32.39 -11.69
C ARG A 314 8.22 32.76 -10.85
N SER A 315 8.24 32.41 -9.58
CA SER A 315 7.37 32.94 -8.52
C SER A 315 8.22 33.76 -7.54
N THR A 316 7.65 34.80 -6.93
CA THR A 316 8.35 35.66 -5.93
C THR A 316 7.62 35.71 -4.58
N ASP A 317 6.57 34.90 -4.42
CA ASP A 317 5.65 34.93 -3.28
C ASP A 317 5.37 33.53 -2.69
N GLY A 318 6.33 32.62 -2.86
CA GLY A 318 6.27 31.24 -2.36
C GLY A 318 5.27 30.39 -3.15
N GLY A 319 5.26 30.55 -4.48
CA GLY A 319 4.47 29.73 -5.39
C GLY A 319 3.01 30.15 -5.55
N LYS A 320 2.56 31.25 -4.93
CA LYS A 320 1.16 31.71 -5.00
C LYS A 320 0.80 32.31 -6.36
N THR A 321 1.75 33.00 -6.98
CA THR A 321 1.62 33.52 -8.34
C THR A 321 2.88 33.25 -9.14
N TRP A 322 2.73 33.16 -10.47
CA TRP A 322 3.82 32.87 -11.41
C TRP A 322 3.88 33.90 -12.52
N SER A 323 5.10 34.22 -12.94
CA SER A 323 5.38 35.15 -14.04
C SER A 323 4.81 34.67 -15.37
N ASN A 324 4.86 35.51 -16.40
CA ASN A 324 4.85 34.99 -17.79
C ASN A 324 6.13 34.16 -18.05
N ARG A 325 6.15 33.42 -19.16
CA ARG A 325 7.36 32.71 -19.63
C ARG A 325 8.49 33.70 -19.81
N LEU A 326 9.65 33.40 -19.23
CA LEU A 326 10.84 34.24 -19.26
C LEU A 326 11.70 33.89 -20.48
N PRO A 327 12.51 34.83 -20.99
CA PRO A 327 13.46 34.54 -22.06
C PRO A 327 14.45 33.46 -21.65
N THR A 328 14.81 32.58 -22.59
CA THR A 328 15.77 31.50 -22.41
C THR A 328 16.88 31.59 -23.47
N PRO A 329 18.09 31.09 -23.19
CA PRO A 329 19.17 30.96 -24.17
C PRO A 329 18.76 30.12 -25.40
N GLU A 330 19.34 30.38 -26.57
CA GLU A 330 18.89 29.78 -27.84
C GLU A 330 19.04 28.24 -27.84
N SER A 331 20.10 27.72 -27.22
CA SER A 331 20.34 26.28 -27.15
C SER A 331 19.26 25.51 -26.39
N TRP A 332 18.47 26.17 -25.53
CA TRP A 332 17.41 25.53 -24.74
C TRP A 332 16.27 24.98 -25.61
N GLU A 333 16.09 25.52 -26.81
CA GLU A 333 15.16 25.01 -27.83
C GLU A 333 15.55 23.62 -28.35
N THR A 334 16.82 23.25 -28.21
CA THR A 334 17.34 21.96 -28.69
C THR A 334 17.28 20.85 -27.64
N SER A 335 16.64 21.10 -26.50
CA SER A 335 16.43 20.10 -25.45
C SER A 335 15.60 18.92 -25.97
N GLN A 336 16.04 17.71 -25.62
CA GLN A 336 15.39 16.46 -26.02
C GLN A 336 14.89 15.66 -24.82
N GLU A 337 14.97 16.23 -23.62
CA GLU A 337 14.73 15.51 -22.37
C GLU A 337 14.30 16.45 -21.24
N VAL A 338 13.82 15.87 -20.13
CA VAL A 338 13.40 16.58 -18.92
C VAL A 338 14.52 17.46 -18.35
N PRO A 339 14.31 18.77 -18.18
CA PRO A 339 15.26 19.66 -17.53
C PRO A 339 15.20 19.50 -16.01
N THR A 340 16.34 19.32 -15.35
CA THR A 340 16.43 19.10 -13.91
C THR A 340 17.22 20.21 -13.22
N LEU A 341 16.58 20.91 -12.27
CA LEU A 341 17.18 22.02 -11.52
C LEU A 341 17.77 21.57 -10.19
N HIS A 342 19.01 21.99 -9.94
CA HIS A 342 19.72 21.69 -8.70
C HIS A 342 20.51 22.90 -8.22
N ARG A 343 20.42 23.19 -6.92
CA ARG A 343 21.25 24.21 -6.29
C ARG A 343 22.54 23.57 -5.80
N VAL A 344 23.66 24.23 -6.05
CA VAL A 344 24.99 23.78 -5.65
C VAL A 344 25.81 24.96 -5.14
N VAL A 345 26.81 24.65 -4.33
CA VAL A 345 27.76 25.59 -3.75
C VAL A 345 29.17 25.11 -4.06
N GLY A 346 30.00 25.98 -4.63
CA GLY A 346 31.40 25.69 -4.94
C GLY A 346 32.28 25.61 -3.69
N PRO A 347 33.50 25.05 -3.81
CA PRO A 347 34.46 24.99 -2.71
C PRO A 347 34.83 26.37 -2.11
N ASP A 348 34.67 27.43 -2.91
CA ASP A 348 34.90 28.83 -2.54
C ASP A 348 33.65 29.53 -1.95
N GLY A 349 32.53 28.81 -1.82
CA GLY A 349 31.24 29.35 -1.38
C GLY A 349 30.41 29.99 -2.48
N THR A 350 30.86 29.96 -3.74
CA THR A 350 30.08 30.50 -4.87
C THR A 350 28.81 29.68 -5.07
N LYS A 351 27.66 30.34 -5.01
CA LYS A 351 26.35 29.71 -5.14
C LYS A 351 25.92 29.70 -6.60
N ARG A 352 25.40 28.55 -7.04
CA ARG A 352 24.95 28.36 -8.42
C ARG A 352 23.66 27.56 -8.46
N ILE A 353 22.94 27.71 -9.56
CA ILE A 353 21.88 26.79 -9.94
C ILE A 353 22.28 26.15 -11.26
N ILE A 354 22.21 24.83 -11.29
CA ILE A 354 22.51 24.02 -12.45
C ILE A 354 21.19 23.49 -13.01
N MET A 355 21.07 23.55 -14.34
CA MET A 355 20.03 22.87 -15.09
C MET A 355 20.66 21.83 -16.01
N PHE A 356 20.31 20.55 -15.83
CA PHE A 356 20.68 19.51 -16.79
C PHE A 356 19.57 19.29 -17.80
N SER A 357 19.92 18.80 -18.99
CA SER A 357 18.98 18.23 -19.95
C SER A 357 19.71 17.13 -20.69
N GLY A 358 19.29 15.87 -20.52
CA GLY A 358 20.11 14.76 -20.94
C GLY A 358 19.35 13.64 -21.62
N LEU A 359 19.60 13.51 -22.92
CA LEU A 359 19.89 12.24 -23.58
C LEU A 359 21.40 12.21 -23.86
N TYR A 360 21.88 11.50 -24.89
CA TYR A 360 23.26 11.63 -25.34
C TYR A 360 23.45 12.88 -26.23
N PRO A 361 24.47 13.73 -25.98
CA PRO A 361 25.19 13.86 -24.72
C PRO A 361 24.38 14.63 -23.68
N CYS A 362 24.61 14.35 -22.39
CA CYS A 362 24.05 15.16 -21.32
C CYS A 362 24.60 16.57 -21.41
N ARG A 363 23.72 17.57 -21.28
CA ARG A 363 24.07 18.98 -21.37
C ARG A 363 23.65 19.73 -20.12
N MET A 364 24.36 20.81 -19.84
CA MET A 364 24.18 21.62 -18.65
C MET A 364 24.15 23.11 -18.98
N ALA A 365 23.30 23.85 -18.28
CA ALA A 365 23.31 25.31 -18.20
C ALA A 365 23.43 25.76 -16.74
N VAL A 366 24.04 26.93 -16.51
CA VAL A 366 24.36 27.43 -15.16
C VAL A 366 23.91 28.88 -15.01
N THR A 367 23.51 29.24 -13.80
CA THR A 367 23.32 30.61 -13.34
C THR A 367 23.98 30.81 -11.98
N GLU A 368 24.53 32.01 -11.76
CA GLU A 368 25.16 32.46 -10.50
C GLU A 368 24.50 33.74 -9.95
N ASP A 369 23.40 34.18 -10.58
CA ASP A 369 22.66 35.38 -10.23
C ASP A 369 21.19 35.07 -9.93
N ASP A 370 20.94 33.89 -9.38
CA ASP A 370 19.61 33.39 -9.00
C ASP A 370 18.64 33.31 -10.20
N GLY A 371 19.17 32.89 -11.35
CA GLY A 371 18.42 32.66 -12.58
C GLY A 371 17.97 33.94 -13.28
N GLN A 372 18.63 35.08 -13.04
CA GLN A 372 18.41 36.29 -13.83
C GLN A 372 19.03 36.16 -15.21
N THR A 373 20.22 35.56 -15.29
CA THR A 373 20.90 35.20 -16.53
C THR A 373 21.34 33.73 -16.49
N TRP A 374 21.33 33.08 -17.65
CA TRP A 374 21.66 31.67 -17.82
C TRP A 374 22.68 31.50 -18.94
N SER A 375 23.59 30.53 -18.78
CA SER A 375 24.45 30.08 -19.87
C SER A 375 23.68 29.26 -20.90
N GLU A 376 24.26 29.11 -22.10
CA GLU A 376 23.83 28.09 -23.07
C GLU A 376 24.01 26.67 -22.49
N LEU A 377 23.22 25.71 -22.98
CA LEU A 377 23.38 24.28 -22.76
C LEU A 377 24.67 23.79 -23.43
N GLN A 378 25.59 23.27 -22.63
CA GLN A 378 26.87 22.72 -23.09
C GLN A 378 27.02 21.24 -22.69
N PRO A 379 27.60 20.38 -23.53
CA PRO A 379 27.92 19.01 -23.14
C PRO A 379 28.84 18.96 -21.92
N ILE A 380 28.59 18.05 -20.99
CA ILE A 380 29.40 17.89 -19.76
C ILE A 380 30.24 16.61 -19.73
N GLY A 381 30.16 15.80 -20.79
CA GLY A 381 30.91 14.56 -20.94
C GLY A 381 30.49 13.81 -22.21
N ASP A 382 31.16 12.70 -22.48
CA ASP A 382 30.85 11.79 -23.60
C ASP A 382 29.86 10.69 -23.19
N TRP A 383 28.77 11.11 -22.55
CA TRP A 383 27.75 10.22 -22.01
C TRP A 383 26.41 10.92 -21.85
N GLY A 384 25.34 10.15 -21.66
CA GLY A 384 23.98 10.65 -21.44
C GLY A 384 23.18 9.73 -20.51
N GLY A 385 21.86 9.89 -20.51
CA GLY A 385 20.95 9.04 -19.73
C GLY A 385 19.50 9.45 -19.95
N ILE A 386 18.59 8.91 -19.15
CA ILE A 386 17.17 9.26 -19.13
C ILE A 386 16.86 9.88 -17.77
N VAL A 387 16.13 11.01 -17.76
CA VAL A 387 15.97 11.89 -16.60
C VAL A 387 17.35 12.16 -16.00
N CYS A 388 18.25 12.64 -16.86
CA CYS A 388 19.67 12.68 -16.54
C CYS A 388 19.92 13.64 -15.37
N MET A 389 20.72 13.18 -14.41
CA MET A 389 20.95 13.85 -13.13
C MET A 389 19.65 14.29 -12.43
N GLY A 390 18.64 13.44 -12.39
CA GLY A 390 17.33 13.74 -11.79
C GLY A 390 17.37 14.00 -10.29
N SER A 391 18.41 13.55 -9.59
CA SER A 391 18.63 13.80 -8.18
C SER A 391 20.11 14.13 -7.93
N VAL A 392 20.38 15.18 -7.16
CA VAL A 392 21.73 15.62 -6.80
C VAL A 392 21.83 15.73 -5.28
N VAL A 393 22.88 15.16 -4.72
CA VAL A 393 23.15 15.07 -3.28
C VAL A 393 24.52 15.67 -3.00
N GLU A 394 24.60 16.58 -2.04
CA GLU A 394 25.88 17.06 -1.51
C GLU A 394 26.58 15.93 -0.75
N LEU A 395 27.88 15.75 -1.00
CA LEU A 395 28.70 14.75 -0.34
C LEU A 395 29.52 15.36 0.80
N GLN A 396 29.69 14.60 1.89
CA GLN A 396 30.51 15.02 3.03
C GLN A 396 32.02 14.78 2.83
N THR A 397 32.43 14.36 1.62
CA THR A 397 33.83 14.09 1.28
C THR A 397 34.66 15.36 1.02
N GLY A 398 34.02 16.51 0.85
CA GLY A 398 34.68 17.81 0.69
C GLY A 398 33.71 18.93 0.28
N PRO A 399 34.04 20.22 0.55
CA PRO A 399 33.23 21.34 0.09
C PRO A 399 33.09 21.32 -1.44
N GLY A 400 31.86 21.50 -1.93
CA GLY A 400 31.57 21.49 -3.36
C GLY A 400 31.57 20.11 -4.01
N HIS A 401 31.61 19.04 -3.21
CA HIS A 401 31.46 17.68 -3.72
C HIS A 401 29.98 17.30 -3.82
N TYR A 402 29.58 16.77 -4.98
CA TYR A 402 28.21 16.35 -5.24
C TYR A 402 28.18 15.01 -5.97
N MET A 403 27.13 14.24 -5.74
CA MET A 403 26.76 13.07 -6.51
C MET A 403 25.44 13.32 -7.22
N ALA A 404 25.37 13.05 -8.51
CA ALA A 404 24.16 13.08 -9.31
C ALA A 404 23.75 11.65 -9.70
N LEU A 405 22.45 11.38 -9.70
CA LEU A 405 21.87 10.07 -9.96
C LEU A 405 20.93 10.11 -11.17
N PHE A 406 20.96 9.06 -11.98
CA PHE A 406 20.07 8.88 -13.13
C PHE A 406 20.00 7.42 -13.55
N HIS A 407 19.33 7.14 -14.67
CA HIS A 407 19.29 5.79 -15.22
C HIS A 407 19.43 5.81 -16.75
N ASP A 408 19.69 4.65 -17.33
CA ASP A 408 19.59 4.42 -18.77
C ASP A 408 19.25 2.95 -19.04
N ASP A 409 18.70 2.67 -20.22
CA ASP A 409 18.40 1.31 -20.69
C ASP A 409 19.34 0.84 -21.82
N GLY A 410 20.46 1.56 -21.99
CA GLY A 410 21.48 1.34 -23.01
C GLY A 410 21.35 2.25 -24.22
N ARG A 411 20.24 2.97 -24.40
CA ARG A 411 20.00 3.85 -25.55
C ARG A 411 20.86 5.11 -25.55
N PHE A 412 21.04 5.74 -24.39
CA PHE A 412 21.53 7.12 -24.31
C PHE A 412 22.77 7.27 -23.44
N ILE A 413 23.25 6.19 -22.81
CA ILE A 413 24.49 6.25 -22.05
C ILE A 413 25.71 6.59 -22.92
N ARG A 414 25.73 6.20 -24.20
CA ARG A 414 26.78 6.51 -25.19
C ARG A 414 26.19 6.83 -26.56
N GLU A 415 27.00 7.39 -27.45
CA GLU A 415 26.60 7.63 -28.85
C GLU A 415 26.15 6.34 -29.52
N ASN A 416 25.05 6.40 -30.27
CA ASN A 416 24.49 5.26 -31.01
C ASN A 416 24.16 4.04 -30.12
N GLY A 417 23.89 4.27 -28.82
CA GLY A 417 23.41 3.26 -27.90
C GLY A 417 22.13 2.59 -28.39
N LYS A 418 21.88 1.38 -27.90
CA LYS A 418 20.70 0.58 -28.24
C LYS A 418 20.01 0.12 -26.98
N GLN A 419 18.68 0.09 -27.05
CA GLN A 419 17.87 -0.41 -25.95
C GLN A 419 18.23 -1.85 -25.64
N THR A 420 18.41 -2.13 -24.36
CA THR A 420 18.59 -3.45 -23.78
C THR A 420 17.38 -3.79 -22.91
N ASN A 421 17.30 -5.03 -22.45
CA ASN A 421 16.29 -5.44 -21.46
C ASN A 421 16.73 -5.11 -20.02
N LEU A 422 17.89 -4.46 -19.83
CA LEU A 422 18.42 -4.10 -18.53
C LEU A 422 18.35 -2.60 -18.35
N PHE A 423 17.93 -2.19 -17.16
CA PHE A 423 17.97 -0.82 -16.72
C PHE A 423 19.09 -0.69 -15.69
N TYR A 424 19.95 0.31 -15.91
CA TYR A 424 21.06 0.61 -15.02
C TYR A 424 20.81 1.96 -14.36
N VAL A 425 20.96 1.99 -13.05
CA VAL A 425 21.01 3.22 -12.27
C VAL A 425 22.48 3.63 -12.17
N TYR A 426 22.76 4.89 -12.47
CA TYR A 426 24.10 5.45 -12.49
C TYR A 426 24.26 6.54 -11.43
N LYS A 427 25.49 6.69 -10.93
CA LYS A 427 25.98 7.90 -10.29
C LYS A 427 27.04 8.60 -11.15
N SER A 428 27.15 9.90 -11.03
CA SER A 428 28.31 10.70 -11.48
C SER A 428 28.68 11.69 -10.39
N VAL A 429 29.97 11.99 -10.22
CA VAL A 429 30.49 12.80 -9.11
C VAL A 429 31.12 14.09 -9.63
N SER A 430 30.88 15.18 -8.92
CA SER A 430 31.54 16.47 -9.08
C SER A 430 32.31 16.84 -7.82
N THR A 431 33.43 17.55 -7.96
CA THR A 431 34.26 18.04 -6.83
C THR A 431 34.51 19.55 -6.88
N ASP A 432 33.92 20.25 -7.84
CA ASP A 432 34.16 21.66 -8.12
C ASP A 432 32.90 22.54 -8.03
N GLY A 433 31.89 22.05 -7.29
CA GLY A 433 30.60 22.73 -7.19
C GLY A 433 29.70 22.52 -8.39
N GLY A 434 29.79 21.35 -9.04
CA GLY A 434 28.90 20.94 -10.13
C GLY A 434 29.26 21.48 -11.51
N LEU A 435 30.44 22.08 -11.69
CA LEU A 435 30.88 22.60 -12.99
C LEU A 435 31.41 21.50 -13.91
N THR A 436 32.03 20.46 -13.33
CA THR A 436 32.46 19.26 -14.04
C THR A 436 31.97 17.99 -13.36
N TRP A 437 31.75 16.94 -14.16
CA TRP A 437 31.16 15.68 -13.73
C TRP A 437 31.97 14.50 -14.27
N GLY A 438 32.25 13.53 -13.41
CA GLY A 438 32.99 12.31 -13.76
C GLY A 438 32.22 11.35 -14.66
N GLU A 439 32.91 10.32 -15.15
CA GLU A 439 32.28 9.23 -15.90
C GLU A 439 31.21 8.52 -15.05
N PRO A 440 30.06 8.15 -15.64
CA PRO A 440 29.00 7.46 -14.89
C PRO A 440 29.42 6.07 -14.42
N GLU A 441 29.13 5.77 -13.15
CA GLU A 441 29.33 4.47 -12.53
C GLU A 441 27.98 3.81 -12.25
N VAL A 442 27.82 2.52 -12.59
CA VAL A 442 26.62 1.75 -12.26
C VAL A 442 26.56 1.53 -10.75
N ILE A 443 25.41 1.81 -10.14
CA ILE A 443 25.18 1.60 -8.70
C ILE A 443 24.09 0.57 -8.40
N ALA A 444 23.17 0.33 -9.33
CA ALA A 444 22.15 -0.69 -9.19
C ALA A 444 21.61 -1.14 -10.56
N HIS A 445 21.29 -2.42 -10.66
CA HIS A 445 20.49 -2.99 -11.74
C HIS A 445 19.88 -4.30 -11.24
N ARG A 446 18.83 -4.77 -11.91
CA ARG A 446 18.26 -6.11 -11.72
C ARG A 446 17.77 -6.64 -13.08
N PRO A 447 17.91 -7.95 -13.36
CA PRO A 447 17.42 -8.52 -14.62
C PRO A 447 15.92 -8.84 -14.62
N ASP A 448 15.28 -8.89 -13.45
CA ASP A 448 13.84 -9.20 -13.30
C ASP A 448 12.95 -7.94 -13.20
N VAL A 449 13.53 -6.76 -12.98
CA VAL A 449 12.80 -5.49 -12.83
C VAL A 449 13.54 -4.34 -13.51
N HIS A 450 12.83 -3.26 -13.82
CA HIS A 450 13.41 -2.08 -14.50
C HIS A 450 13.56 -0.91 -13.53
N LEU A 451 14.67 -0.89 -12.78
CA LEU A 451 14.99 0.16 -11.81
C LEU A 451 15.35 1.48 -12.51
N CYS A 452 14.68 2.57 -12.19
CA CYS A 452 14.87 3.85 -12.86
C CYS A 452 14.51 5.07 -12.00
N GLU A 453 14.75 6.26 -12.56
CA GLU A 453 14.35 7.57 -12.02
C GLU A 453 14.64 7.75 -10.51
N PRO A 454 15.91 7.63 -10.10
CA PRO A 454 16.31 7.65 -8.69
C PRO A 454 15.98 8.97 -7.99
N GLY A 455 15.40 8.88 -6.80
CA GLY A 455 15.18 10.00 -5.87
C GLY A 455 15.91 9.77 -4.55
N ALA A 456 16.94 10.58 -4.27
CA ALA A 456 17.75 10.42 -3.06
C ALA A 456 17.21 11.22 -1.86
N ILE A 457 17.36 10.64 -0.67
CA ILE A 457 17.04 11.23 0.63
C ILE A 457 18.20 10.90 1.57
N ARG A 458 18.81 11.93 2.16
CA ARG A 458 19.84 11.75 3.19
C ARG A 458 19.17 11.61 4.56
N SER A 459 19.61 10.64 5.35
CA SER A 459 19.17 10.41 6.73
C SER A 459 19.28 11.66 7.61
N PRO A 460 18.46 11.78 8.67
CA PRO A 460 18.49 12.94 9.56
C PRO A 460 19.82 13.17 10.28
N ASP A 461 20.57 12.09 10.55
CA ASP A 461 21.91 12.18 11.16
C ASP A 461 23.03 12.41 10.14
N GLY A 462 22.68 12.43 8.86
CA GLY A 462 23.57 12.69 7.74
C GLY A 462 24.43 11.51 7.30
N LYS A 463 24.37 10.34 7.93
CA LYS A 463 25.34 9.25 7.71
C LYS A 463 24.99 8.31 6.56
N GLN A 464 23.70 8.14 6.31
CA GLN A 464 23.18 7.26 5.27
C GLN A 464 22.44 8.04 4.20
N ILE A 465 22.51 7.55 2.95
CA ILE A 465 21.74 8.02 1.81
C ILE A 465 20.82 6.87 1.36
N ALA A 466 19.52 7.10 1.33
CA ALA A 466 18.55 6.22 0.69
C ALA A 466 18.26 6.73 -0.73
N VAL A 467 18.22 5.83 -1.71
CA VAL A 467 17.79 6.14 -3.09
C VAL A 467 16.55 5.32 -3.39
N LEU A 468 15.42 6.01 -3.51
CA LEU A 468 14.14 5.44 -3.93
C LEU A 468 14.11 5.33 -5.46
N LEU A 469 13.68 4.18 -5.96
CA LEU A 469 13.77 3.78 -7.36
C LEU A 469 12.37 3.44 -7.86
N ARG A 470 11.99 4.04 -8.98
CA ARG A 470 10.83 3.59 -9.75
C ARG A 470 11.10 2.20 -10.32
N GLU A 471 10.06 1.36 -10.31
CA GLU A 471 10.05 0.07 -11.01
C GLU A 471 9.20 0.22 -12.28
N ASN A 472 9.85 0.23 -13.44
CA ASN A 472 9.20 0.58 -14.71
C ASN A 472 8.44 -0.59 -15.37
N SER A 473 8.75 -1.85 -15.05
CA SER A 473 8.04 -3.01 -15.63
C SER A 473 6.64 -3.18 -15.04
N ARG A 474 6.36 -2.55 -13.89
CA ARG A 474 5.10 -2.62 -13.13
C ARG A 474 4.77 -4.02 -12.64
N THR A 475 5.80 -4.82 -12.38
CA THR A 475 5.64 -6.19 -11.89
C THR A 475 5.74 -6.25 -10.37
N ARG A 476 6.62 -5.41 -9.80
CA ARG A 476 6.92 -5.29 -8.36
C ARG A 476 6.67 -3.88 -7.86
N ASN A 477 6.75 -3.66 -6.55
CA ASN A 477 6.70 -2.32 -5.96
C ASN A 477 7.94 -1.50 -6.38
N SER A 478 7.96 -0.21 -6.03
CA SER A 478 9.18 0.61 -6.12
C SER A 478 10.27 0.01 -5.23
N PHE A 479 11.53 0.40 -5.44
CA PHE A 479 12.68 -0.15 -4.73
C PHE A 479 13.44 0.92 -3.96
N VAL A 480 14.31 0.51 -3.05
CA VAL A 480 15.27 1.35 -2.34
C VAL A 480 16.64 0.67 -2.27
N ILE A 481 17.70 1.47 -2.41
CA ILE A 481 19.08 1.10 -2.07
C ILE A 481 19.63 2.12 -1.05
N PHE A 482 20.61 1.70 -0.25
CA PHE A 482 21.22 2.52 0.79
C PHE A 482 22.74 2.59 0.59
N SER A 483 23.33 3.72 0.97
CA SER A 483 24.78 3.88 1.09
C SER A 483 25.11 4.55 2.42
N ASP A 484 26.05 3.97 3.16
CA ASP A 484 26.56 4.46 4.45
C ASP A 484 27.95 5.13 4.33
N ASP A 485 28.45 5.30 3.11
CA ASP A 485 29.82 5.72 2.79
C ASP A 485 29.87 6.76 1.65
N GLU A 486 28.89 7.67 1.63
CA GLU A 486 28.83 8.78 0.66
C GLU A 486 28.73 8.32 -0.81
N GLY A 487 28.05 7.20 -1.05
CA GLY A 487 27.78 6.65 -2.38
C GLY A 487 28.91 5.79 -2.94
N ALA A 488 29.93 5.44 -2.15
CA ALA A 488 31.02 4.59 -2.60
C ALA A 488 30.57 3.13 -2.77
N THR A 489 29.78 2.60 -1.82
CA THR A 489 29.12 1.30 -1.91
C THR A 489 27.61 1.42 -1.68
N TRP A 490 26.88 0.40 -2.13
CA TRP A 490 25.42 0.38 -2.12
C TRP A 490 24.90 -0.98 -1.66
N SER A 491 23.82 -0.97 -0.88
CA SER A 491 23.05 -2.17 -0.55
C SER A 491 22.38 -2.74 -1.81
N ASN A 492 21.96 -4.01 -1.75
CA ASN A 492 21.10 -4.57 -2.78
C ASN A 492 19.75 -3.83 -2.83
N PRO A 493 19.11 -3.75 -4.02
CA PRO A 493 17.77 -3.20 -4.15
C PRO A 493 16.73 -4.02 -3.38
N ARG A 494 16.03 -3.36 -2.46
CA ARG A 494 14.91 -3.92 -1.68
C ARG A 494 13.59 -3.26 -2.08
N GLU A 495 12.50 -4.01 -2.14
CA GLU A 495 11.17 -3.43 -2.39
C GLU A 495 10.74 -2.46 -1.26
N LEU A 496 10.05 -1.39 -1.66
CA LEU A 496 9.33 -0.47 -0.81
C LEU A 496 7.91 -0.99 -0.54
N PRO A 497 7.29 -0.57 0.59
CA PRO A 497 5.89 -0.90 0.85
C PRO A 497 4.98 -0.29 -0.21
N GLY A 498 3.82 -0.92 -0.45
CA GLY A 498 2.85 -0.44 -1.43
C GLY A 498 2.37 0.99 -1.20
N SER A 499 2.44 1.51 0.04
CA SER A 499 2.14 2.90 0.37
C SER A 499 3.13 3.92 -0.20
N LEU A 500 4.34 3.49 -0.56
CA LEU A 500 5.42 4.31 -1.11
C LEU A 500 5.80 3.84 -2.52
N THR A 501 4.95 3.04 -3.18
CA THR A 501 5.13 2.64 -4.59
C THR A 501 4.65 3.74 -5.54
N GLY A 502 5.52 4.22 -6.44
CA GLY A 502 5.17 5.30 -7.36
C GLY A 502 6.30 5.88 -8.21
N ASP A 503 5.99 6.97 -8.93
CA ASP A 503 6.89 7.59 -9.91
C ASP A 503 6.90 9.14 -9.93
N ARG A 504 8.04 9.82 -10.00
CA ARG A 504 9.26 9.51 -9.26
C ARG A 504 9.11 10.12 -7.86
N HIS A 505 9.80 9.54 -6.89
CA HIS A 505 9.82 10.05 -5.53
C HIS A 505 10.62 11.34 -5.45
N THR A 506 10.00 12.41 -4.94
CA THR A 506 10.71 13.64 -4.57
C THR A 506 10.30 14.02 -3.16
N GLY A 507 11.28 14.13 -2.26
CA GLY A 507 11.04 14.29 -0.84
C GLY A 507 11.71 15.50 -0.20
N ARG A 508 11.09 16.02 0.86
CA ARG A 508 11.67 17.01 1.78
C ARG A 508 11.29 16.67 3.21
N TYR A 509 12.19 16.98 4.14
CA TYR A 509 11.89 16.96 5.56
C TYR A 509 11.00 18.15 5.92
N ALA A 510 9.96 17.90 6.71
CA ALA A 510 9.21 18.93 7.41
C ALA A 510 9.95 19.35 8.70
N PRO A 511 9.61 20.50 9.30
CA PRO A 511 10.29 20.99 10.52
C PRO A 511 10.21 20.05 11.73
N ASP A 512 9.24 19.14 11.76
CA ASP A 512 9.07 18.15 12.82
C ASP A 512 9.88 16.85 12.59
N GLY A 513 10.68 16.79 11.52
CA GLY A 513 11.53 15.65 11.18
C GLY A 513 10.84 14.58 10.34
N ARG A 514 9.55 14.69 10.04
CA ARG A 514 8.86 13.79 9.10
C ARG A 514 9.26 14.08 7.66
N LEU A 515 9.16 13.08 6.80
CA LEU A 515 9.34 13.18 5.37
C LEU A 515 7.98 13.33 4.68
N PHE A 516 7.89 14.32 3.80
CA PHE A 516 6.85 14.38 2.77
C PHE A 516 7.47 14.00 1.44
N ILE A 517 6.91 12.96 0.80
CA ILE A 517 7.40 12.46 -0.49
C ILE A 517 6.25 12.49 -1.49
N SER A 518 6.38 13.27 -2.57
CA SER A 518 5.39 13.32 -3.63
C SER A 518 5.79 12.45 -4.81
N PHE A 519 4.80 11.84 -5.47
CA PHE A 519 4.98 10.94 -6.62
C PHE A 519 3.64 10.70 -7.34
N ARG A 520 3.68 9.99 -8.47
CA ARG A 520 2.54 9.39 -9.16
C ARG A 520 2.18 8.08 -8.50
N ASP A 521 0.91 7.86 -8.21
CA ASP A 521 0.48 6.59 -7.67
C ASP A 521 0.56 5.48 -8.72
N THR A 522 1.47 4.53 -8.52
CA THR A 522 1.53 3.30 -9.33
C THR A 522 1.43 2.06 -8.48
N THR A 523 0.95 2.19 -7.23
CA THR A 523 0.65 1.05 -6.37
C THR A 523 -0.28 0.09 -7.11
N HIS A 524 -0.02 -1.21 -6.96
CA HIS A 524 -0.74 -2.24 -7.71
C HIS A 524 -2.24 -2.24 -7.36
N GLU A 525 -2.52 -2.21 -6.06
CA GLU A 525 -3.84 -2.14 -5.47
C GLU A 525 -4.01 -0.79 -4.75
N SER A 526 -4.60 0.18 -5.44
CA SER A 526 -4.83 1.52 -4.87
C SER A 526 -6.09 2.16 -5.45
N PRO A 527 -6.92 2.83 -4.62
CA PRO A 527 -8.06 3.60 -5.09
C PRO A 527 -7.67 4.85 -5.90
N THR A 528 -6.40 5.28 -5.84
CA THR A 528 -5.88 6.50 -6.49
C THR A 528 -4.88 6.21 -7.60
N LYS A 529 -4.88 4.98 -8.13
CA LYS A 529 -3.89 4.54 -9.13
C LYS A 529 -3.92 5.45 -10.37
N GLY A 530 -2.76 6.03 -10.70
CA GLY A 530 -2.60 6.99 -11.80
C GLY A 530 -2.68 8.46 -11.38
N ASP A 531 -3.05 8.75 -10.14
CA ASP A 531 -3.18 10.12 -9.62
C ASP A 531 -1.86 10.69 -9.10
N TRP A 532 -1.88 12.00 -8.87
CA TRP A 532 -0.80 12.67 -8.16
C TRP A 532 -1.03 12.61 -6.65
N VAL A 533 -0.05 12.05 -5.96
CA VAL A 533 -0.13 11.72 -4.54
C VAL A 533 1.09 12.20 -3.76
N ALA A 534 0.98 12.12 -2.45
CA ALA A 534 2.11 12.16 -1.54
C ALA A 534 1.96 11.14 -0.41
N TRP A 535 3.09 10.87 0.22
CA TRP A 535 3.25 10.01 1.38
C TRP A 535 3.91 10.81 2.50
N VAL A 536 3.44 10.59 3.73
CA VAL A 536 4.05 11.16 4.94
C VAL A 536 4.46 10.03 5.88
N GLY A 537 5.69 10.11 6.37
CA GLY A 537 6.26 9.17 7.34
C GLY A 537 7.64 9.64 7.79
N THR A 538 8.52 8.71 8.16
CA THR A 538 9.86 9.00 8.65
C THR A 538 10.93 8.28 7.82
N TYR A 539 12.19 8.71 7.94
CA TYR A 539 13.31 8.00 7.31
C TYR A 539 13.44 6.56 7.83
N THR A 540 13.16 6.33 9.12
CA THR A 540 13.14 5.00 9.72
C THR A 540 12.09 4.10 9.07
N ASP A 541 10.94 4.63 8.66
CA ASP A 541 9.94 3.84 7.93
C ASP A 541 10.46 3.34 6.59
N ILE A 542 11.29 4.13 5.90
CA ILE A 542 11.96 3.70 4.66
C ILE A 542 12.95 2.57 4.96
N VAL A 543 13.81 2.75 5.97
CA VAL A 543 14.84 1.77 6.36
C VAL A 543 14.22 0.43 6.77
N GLU A 544 13.17 0.48 7.59
CA GLU A 544 12.50 -0.70 8.14
C GLU A 544 11.38 -1.25 7.24
N GLY A 545 11.04 -0.57 6.14
CA GLY A 545 9.98 -0.99 5.22
C GLY A 545 8.56 -0.83 5.77
N ARG A 546 8.33 0.12 6.68
CA ARG A 546 7.01 0.41 7.26
C ARG A 546 6.18 1.31 6.35
N GLU A 547 4.85 1.21 6.46
CA GLU A 547 3.95 1.91 5.55
C GLU A 547 3.92 3.43 5.72
N GLY A 548 4.49 4.00 6.78
CA GLY A 548 4.42 5.44 7.11
C GLY A 548 3.17 5.80 7.90
N GLN A 549 2.79 7.08 7.87
CA GLN A 549 1.69 7.63 8.66
C GLN A 549 0.37 7.74 7.88
N TYR A 550 0.38 8.37 6.71
CA TYR A 550 -0.79 8.50 5.82
C TYR A 550 -0.37 8.85 4.38
N ARG A 551 -1.26 8.59 3.44
CA ARG A 551 -1.19 9.03 2.04
C ARG A 551 -2.12 10.20 1.78
N ILE A 552 -1.79 10.97 0.76
CA ILE A 552 -2.54 12.15 0.35
C ILE A 552 -2.80 12.07 -1.15
N ARG A 553 -4.05 12.13 -1.58
CA ARG A 553 -4.41 12.36 -2.98
C ARG A 553 -4.40 13.87 -3.22
N LEU A 554 -3.43 14.36 -3.97
CA LEU A 554 -3.24 15.79 -4.19
C LEU A 554 -4.15 16.30 -5.32
N MET A 555 -4.22 15.57 -6.44
CA MET A 555 -5.14 15.85 -7.55
C MET A 555 -5.50 14.57 -8.32
N ASP A 556 -6.72 14.54 -8.86
CA ASP A 556 -7.26 13.50 -9.75
C ASP A 556 -6.73 13.66 -11.18
N ASN A 557 -6.16 12.59 -11.75
CA ASN A 557 -5.61 12.59 -13.10
C ASN A 557 -6.53 11.84 -14.08
N HIS A 558 -6.98 12.52 -15.14
CA HIS A 558 -7.97 11.94 -16.05
C HIS A 558 -7.40 11.16 -17.24
N LYS A 559 -6.09 10.84 -17.25
CA LYS A 559 -5.48 10.09 -18.37
C LYS A 559 -4.37 9.15 -17.89
N GLY A 560 -4.76 7.92 -17.58
CA GLY A 560 -3.84 6.83 -17.23
C GLY A 560 -2.82 7.25 -16.18
N ALA A 561 -1.54 7.02 -16.46
CA ALA A 561 -0.41 7.40 -15.61
C ALA A 561 0.36 8.64 -16.13
N ASP A 562 -0.21 9.41 -17.05
CA ASP A 562 0.47 10.56 -17.67
C ASP A 562 0.35 11.82 -16.80
N CYS A 563 1.02 11.82 -15.66
CA CYS A 563 1.03 12.92 -14.68
C CYS A 563 2.29 12.86 -13.80
N ALA A 564 2.37 13.67 -12.75
CA ALA A 564 3.48 13.68 -11.78
C ALA A 564 4.82 14.18 -12.37
N TYR A 565 5.97 13.75 -11.83
CA TYR A 565 7.27 14.48 -11.84
C TYR A 565 7.26 15.69 -10.91
N PRO A 566 7.09 15.45 -9.61
CA PRO A 566 6.92 16.54 -8.68
C PRO A 566 8.24 17.26 -8.36
N GLY A 567 8.19 18.58 -8.28
CA GLY A 567 9.12 19.37 -7.47
C GLY A 567 8.52 19.60 -6.08
N VAL A 568 9.31 19.49 -5.02
CA VAL A 568 8.85 19.65 -3.63
C VAL A 568 9.73 20.67 -2.92
N GLU A 569 9.12 21.78 -2.50
CA GLU A 569 9.81 22.85 -1.77
C GLU A 569 9.21 23.03 -0.37
N LEU A 570 10.07 23.20 0.63
CA LEU A 570 9.67 23.58 2.00
C LEU A 570 9.85 25.09 2.18
N LEU A 571 8.78 25.80 2.50
CA LEU A 571 8.80 27.24 2.75
C LEU A 571 9.16 27.54 4.22
N PRO A 572 9.70 28.74 4.53
CA PRO A 572 10.11 29.11 5.88
C PRO A 572 9.01 29.08 6.94
N ASP A 573 7.74 29.17 6.53
CA ASP A 573 6.57 29.08 7.41
C ASP A 573 6.17 27.62 7.73
N GLY A 574 6.94 26.64 7.26
CA GLY A 574 6.67 25.21 7.45
C GLY A 574 5.71 24.63 6.42
N SER A 575 5.11 25.43 5.53
CA SER A 575 4.26 24.92 4.46
C SER A 575 5.08 24.29 3.33
N ILE A 576 4.51 23.25 2.73
CA ILE A 576 5.09 22.55 1.59
C ILE A 576 4.37 23.02 0.33
N PHE A 577 5.14 23.37 -0.70
CA PHE A 577 4.64 23.64 -2.04
C PHE A 577 5.17 22.57 -2.99
N THR A 578 4.27 21.73 -3.49
CA THR A 578 4.61 20.66 -4.45
C THR A 578 4.06 21.00 -5.82
N THR A 579 4.86 20.85 -6.87
CA THR A 579 4.59 21.29 -8.25
C THR A 579 4.63 20.11 -9.19
N THR A 580 3.68 19.96 -10.10
CA THR A 580 3.70 18.87 -11.08
C THR A 580 2.90 19.19 -12.35
N TYR A 581 2.91 18.28 -13.33
CA TYR A 581 1.96 18.26 -14.45
C TYR A 581 0.97 17.10 -14.37
N GLY A 582 -0.11 17.20 -15.15
CA GLY A 582 -1.09 16.13 -15.34
C GLY A 582 -2.31 16.57 -16.13
N HIS A 583 -3.20 15.61 -16.41
CA HIS A 583 -4.46 15.83 -17.11
C HIS A 583 -5.58 16.18 -16.12
N TRP A 584 -5.51 17.40 -15.57
CA TRP A 584 -6.43 17.87 -14.52
C TRP A 584 -7.83 18.26 -15.03
N THR A 585 -8.03 18.27 -16.35
CA THR A 585 -9.31 18.57 -16.96
C THR A 585 -9.59 17.52 -18.04
N PRO A 586 -10.73 16.80 -17.98
CA PRO A 586 -11.03 15.74 -18.92
C PRO A 586 -10.96 16.20 -20.38
N GLY A 587 -10.23 15.46 -21.22
CA GLY A 587 -10.10 15.72 -22.65
C GLY A 587 -9.11 16.82 -23.04
N GLU A 588 -8.43 17.45 -22.07
CA GLU A 588 -7.41 18.47 -22.35
C GLU A 588 -5.98 17.92 -22.33
N GLU A 589 -5.06 18.63 -23.00
CA GLU A 589 -3.62 18.41 -22.85
C GLU A 589 -3.16 18.75 -21.43
N PRO A 590 -2.09 18.10 -20.92
CA PRO A 590 -1.69 18.29 -19.55
C PRO A 590 -1.05 19.65 -19.34
N TYR A 591 -1.17 20.13 -18.11
CA TYR A 591 -0.67 21.43 -17.70
C TYR A 591 -0.13 21.41 -16.27
N ILE A 592 0.56 22.48 -15.88
CA ILE A 592 1.39 22.51 -14.67
C ILE A 592 0.64 23.24 -13.56
N VAL A 593 0.54 22.57 -12.41
CA VAL A 593 -0.15 23.04 -11.20
C VAL A 593 0.75 22.82 -9.98
N GLY A 594 0.64 23.68 -8.98
CA GLY A 594 1.21 23.46 -7.65
C GLY A 594 0.14 23.36 -6.57
N VAL A 595 0.41 22.61 -5.51
CA VAL A 595 -0.44 22.47 -4.32
C VAL A 595 0.34 22.91 -3.09
N ARG A 596 -0.28 23.76 -2.27
CA ARG A 596 0.26 24.19 -0.98
C ARG A 596 -0.48 23.56 0.20
N LEU A 597 0.26 23.05 1.18
CA LEU A 597 -0.31 22.43 2.38
C LEU A 597 0.62 22.53 3.60
N HIS A 598 0.09 22.24 4.79
CA HIS A 598 0.87 22.11 6.02
C HIS A 598 0.60 20.73 6.65
N LEU A 599 1.62 20.05 7.17
CA LEU A 599 1.43 18.70 7.74
C LEU A 599 0.47 18.68 8.92
N SER A 600 0.50 19.70 9.79
CA SER A 600 -0.41 19.77 10.95
C SER A 600 -1.89 19.81 10.56
N GLU A 601 -2.22 20.30 9.37
CA GLU A 601 -3.59 20.26 8.87
C GLU A 601 -3.97 18.86 8.39
N LEU A 602 -3.03 18.15 7.78
CA LEU A 602 -3.22 16.77 7.37
C LEU A 602 -3.34 15.84 8.57
N ASP A 603 -2.61 16.10 9.65
CA ASP A 603 -2.77 15.37 10.92
C ASP A 603 -4.21 15.46 11.43
N LEU A 604 -4.80 16.66 11.44
CA LEU A 604 -6.19 16.86 11.84
C LEU A 604 -7.17 16.10 10.93
N LEU A 605 -6.93 16.08 9.62
CA LEU A 605 -7.76 15.33 8.67
C LEU A 605 -7.62 13.81 8.86
N ALA A 606 -6.40 13.33 9.11
CA ALA A 606 -6.14 11.92 9.40
C ALA A 606 -6.83 11.48 10.70
N ASP A 607 -6.74 12.29 11.75
CA ASP A 607 -7.38 12.04 13.04
C ASP A 607 -8.91 12.01 12.90
N GLN A 608 -9.50 12.97 12.16
CA GLN A 608 -10.93 12.97 11.85
C GLN A 608 -11.36 11.71 11.09
N GLN A 609 -10.55 11.24 10.14
CA GLN A 609 -10.83 10.02 9.39
C GLN A 609 -10.67 8.76 10.25
N ALA A 610 -9.69 8.73 11.16
CA ALA A 610 -9.49 7.64 12.11
C ALA A 610 -10.62 7.57 13.16
N GLU A 611 -11.10 8.72 13.64
CA GLU A 611 -12.26 8.82 14.53
C GLU A 611 -13.57 8.43 13.83
N ALA A 612 -13.66 8.60 12.50
CA ALA A 612 -14.84 8.28 11.71
C ALA A 612 -15.09 6.77 11.51
N GLY A 613 -14.19 5.88 11.95
CA GLY A 613 -14.35 4.41 11.88
C GLY A 613 -14.27 3.81 10.47
N GLU A 614 -14.20 2.48 10.38
CA GLU A 614 -14.16 1.76 9.09
C GLU A 614 -15.51 1.83 8.38
N LEU A 615 -15.50 2.22 7.09
CA LEU A 615 -16.73 2.32 6.30
C LEU A 615 -17.36 0.95 6.04
N PHE A 616 -18.68 0.91 6.07
CA PHE A 616 -19.52 -0.25 5.78
C PHE A 616 -19.27 -1.46 6.70
N VAL A 617 -18.68 -1.24 7.88
CA VAL A 617 -18.51 -2.26 8.91
C VAL A 617 -19.47 -1.99 10.06
N ALA A 618 -20.38 -2.94 10.27
CA ALA A 618 -21.41 -2.82 11.28
C ALA A 618 -20.88 -3.08 12.70
N THR A 619 -21.31 -2.25 13.64
CA THR A 619 -21.04 -2.39 15.07
C THR A 619 -22.34 -2.21 15.87
N PRO A 620 -22.51 -2.88 17.02
CA PRO A 620 -23.66 -2.63 17.88
C PRO A 620 -23.66 -1.18 18.37
N PHE A 621 -24.78 -0.47 18.25
CA PHE A 621 -24.92 0.90 18.74
C PHE A 621 -25.60 0.96 20.11
N THR A 622 -26.73 0.26 20.26
CA THR A 622 -27.44 0.16 21.54
C THR A 622 -27.24 -1.21 22.20
N ARG A 623 -27.64 -1.32 23.47
CA ARG A 623 -27.51 -2.58 24.21
C ARG A 623 -28.50 -3.61 23.67
N ALA A 624 -28.07 -4.87 23.62
CA ALA A 624 -28.97 -5.97 23.28
C ALA A 624 -30.15 -6.03 24.27
N GLY A 625 -31.36 -6.17 23.73
CA GLY A 625 -32.60 -6.27 24.51
C GLY A 625 -33.21 -4.95 24.96
N GLU A 626 -32.66 -3.81 24.52
CA GLU A 626 -33.18 -2.47 24.81
C GLU A 626 -34.52 -2.21 24.13
N PHE A 627 -34.75 -2.80 22.96
CA PHE A 627 -36.03 -2.71 22.25
C PHE A 627 -36.87 -3.99 22.39
N THR A 628 -38.13 -3.95 21.97
CA THR A 628 -38.95 -5.16 21.82
C THR A 628 -38.67 -5.85 20.48
N THR A 629 -39.38 -6.93 20.19
CA THR A 629 -39.33 -7.59 18.87
C THR A 629 -39.97 -6.75 17.75
N GLY A 630 -40.66 -5.65 18.08
CA GLY A 630 -41.21 -4.71 17.10
C GLY A 630 -40.30 -3.50 16.87
N VAL A 631 -38.99 -3.65 17.01
CA VAL A 631 -38.03 -2.56 16.75
C VAL A 631 -38.00 -2.24 15.26
N GLU A 632 -38.30 -0.99 14.93
CA GLU A 632 -38.57 -0.55 13.56
C GLU A 632 -38.37 0.96 13.41
N GLY A 633 -38.52 1.45 12.18
CA GLY A 633 -38.64 2.85 11.80
C GLY A 633 -37.68 3.81 12.47
N PRO A 634 -36.35 3.57 12.42
CA PRO A 634 -35.42 4.53 12.95
C PRO A 634 -35.47 5.84 12.15
N ALA A 635 -35.29 6.98 12.80
CA ALA A 635 -35.17 8.30 12.16
C ALA A 635 -34.30 9.22 13.02
N CYS A 636 -33.52 10.10 12.39
CA CYS A 636 -32.75 11.11 13.12
C CYS A 636 -33.37 12.51 12.96
N ASP A 637 -33.37 13.30 14.04
CA ASP A 637 -33.73 14.73 13.99
C ASP A 637 -32.54 15.59 13.54
N ALA A 638 -32.75 16.89 13.28
CA ALA A 638 -31.68 17.78 12.79
C ALA A 638 -30.45 17.88 13.73
N ASP A 639 -30.63 17.60 15.02
CA ASP A 639 -29.58 17.62 16.05
C ASP A 639 -28.79 16.29 16.14
N GLY A 640 -29.22 15.25 15.41
CA GLY A 640 -28.54 13.96 15.36
C GLY A 640 -28.98 12.97 16.44
N ASN A 641 -30.09 13.26 17.13
CA ASN A 641 -30.69 12.28 18.02
C ASN A 641 -31.43 11.23 17.19
N LEU A 642 -31.21 9.96 17.54
CA LEU A 642 -31.87 8.84 16.89
C LEU A 642 -33.16 8.49 17.63
N TYR A 643 -34.25 8.30 16.89
CA TYR A 643 -35.53 7.83 17.38
C TYR A 643 -35.89 6.51 16.73
N ALA A 644 -36.52 5.61 17.47
CA ALA A 644 -37.02 4.34 16.95
C ALA A 644 -38.20 3.85 17.80
N VAL A 645 -39.10 3.08 17.20
CA VAL A 645 -40.30 2.60 17.88
C VAL A 645 -40.00 1.44 18.84
N ASN A 646 -40.88 1.29 19.83
CA ASN A 646 -40.97 0.15 20.73
C ASN A 646 -39.73 -0.09 21.62
N ILE A 647 -39.15 0.98 22.19
CA ILE A 647 -38.08 0.88 23.19
C ILE A 647 -38.63 0.39 24.55
N TYR A 648 -38.00 -0.60 25.17
CA TYR A 648 -38.39 -1.26 26.43
C TYR A 648 -39.77 -1.96 26.44
N ARG A 649 -40.82 -1.35 25.86
CA ARG A 649 -42.16 -1.93 25.68
C ARG A 649 -42.84 -1.36 24.43
N GLN A 650 -43.80 -2.11 23.90
CA GLN A 650 -44.59 -1.74 22.72
C GLN A 650 -45.40 -0.45 22.96
N GLY A 651 -45.63 0.33 21.90
CA GLY A 651 -46.39 1.59 21.96
C GLY A 651 -45.58 2.77 22.50
N THR A 652 -44.24 2.71 22.44
CA THR A 652 -43.36 3.81 22.85
C THR A 652 -42.46 4.23 21.71
N ILE A 653 -41.98 5.47 21.72
CA ILE A 653 -40.90 5.96 20.88
C ILE A 653 -39.69 6.15 21.78
N GLY A 654 -38.56 5.55 21.41
CA GLY A 654 -37.29 5.78 22.08
C GLY A 654 -36.55 6.96 21.47
N ARG A 655 -35.79 7.68 22.31
CA ARG A 655 -34.70 8.56 21.88
C ARG A 655 -33.39 7.97 22.36
N VAL A 656 -32.44 7.83 21.46
CA VAL A 656 -31.10 7.33 21.67
C VAL A 656 -30.12 8.47 21.45
N THR A 657 -29.27 8.73 22.44
CA THR A 657 -28.22 9.76 22.33
C THR A 657 -27.12 9.31 21.36
N PRO A 658 -26.25 10.22 20.89
CA PRO A 658 -25.09 9.85 20.06
C PRO A 658 -24.16 8.79 20.68
N GLU A 659 -24.17 8.62 22.01
CA GLU A 659 -23.41 7.59 22.73
C GLU A 659 -24.13 6.22 22.80
N GLY A 660 -25.28 6.07 22.14
CA GLY A 660 -26.03 4.82 22.10
C GLY A 660 -26.88 4.56 23.35
N VAL A 661 -27.20 5.59 24.14
CA VAL A 661 -27.99 5.46 25.38
C VAL A 661 -29.47 5.74 25.08
N GLY A 662 -30.31 4.72 25.20
CA GLY A 662 -31.75 4.83 24.99
C GLY A 662 -32.53 5.39 26.18
N SER A 663 -33.67 6.01 25.88
CA SER A 663 -34.67 6.48 26.83
C SER A 663 -36.05 6.52 26.15
N ILE A 664 -37.14 6.46 26.91
CA ILE A 664 -38.48 6.69 26.35
C ILE A 664 -38.63 8.18 26.07
N HIS A 665 -38.84 8.53 24.81
CA HIS A 665 -39.19 9.89 24.38
C HIS A 665 -40.67 10.16 24.65
N VAL A 666 -41.55 9.29 24.13
CA VAL A 666 -42.99 9.40 24.33
C VAL A 666 -43.68 8.04 24.32
N ALA A 667 -44.83 7.95 24.98
CA ALA A 667 -45.74 6.81 24.86
C ALA A 667 -46.92 7.21 23.98
N LEU A 668 -47.25 6.38 22.99
CA LEU A 668 -48.33 6.66 22.05
C LEU A 668 -49.70 6.48 22.73
N PRO A 669 -50.73 7.25 22.30
CA PRO A 669 -52.08 7.18 22.87
C PRO A 669 -52.83 5.92 22.42
N ASP A 670 -53.99 5.67 23.04
CA ASP A 670 -55.07 4.79 22.53
C ASP A 670 -54.59 3.50 21.86
N ASP A 671 -53.75 2.74 22.55
CA ASP A 671 -53.15 1.46 22.11
C ASP A 671 -52.34 1.46 20.80
N SER A 672 -52.11 2.64 20.20
CA SER A 672 -51.32 2.83 19.00
C SER A 672 -49.95 2.17 19.08
N VAL A 673 -49.53 1.58 17.97
CA VAL A 673 -48.22 0.96 17.82
C VAL A 673 -47.55 1.54 16.59
N GLY A 674 -46.55 2.38 16.84
CA GLY A 674 -45.75 2.99 15.80
C GLY A 674 -44.93 1.95 15.05
N ASN A 675 -44.68 2.24 13.77
CA ASN A 675 -43.79 1.49 12.90
C ASN A 675 -42.72 2.42 12.29
N GLY A 676 -42.93 2.98 11.09
CA GLY A 676 -42.04 3.96 10.47
C GLY A 676 -42.11 5.37 11.07
N ILE A 677 -40.96 6.05 11.20
CA ILE A 677 -40.84 7.44 11.66
C ILE A 677 -40.21 8.32 10.56
N ARG A 678 -40.69 9.56 10.45
CA ARG A 678 -40.05 10.64 9.66
C ARG A 678 -40.11 11.98 10.36
N PHE A 679 -39.12 12.83 10.10
CA PHE A 679 -39.13 14.23 10.50
C PHE A 679 -39.30 15.13 9.27
N ASP A 680 -40.13 16.16 9.39
CA ASP A 680 -40.14 17.26 8.43
C ASP A 680 -39.09 18.33 8.80
N ARG A 681 -38.92 19.32 7.91
CA ARG A 681 -37.98 20.44 8.13
C ARG A 681 -38.34 21.36 9.30
N ALA A 682 -39.58 21.28 9.79
CA ALA A 682 -40.01 22.02 10.98
C ALA A 682 -39.75 21.22 12.26
N GLY A 683 -39.21 20.01 12.16
CA GLY A 683 -38.92 19.12 13.28
C GLY A 683 -40.13 18.29 13.74
N ASN A 684 -41.26 18.33 13.04
CA ASN A 684 -42.42 17.52 13.41
C ASN A 684 -42.14 16.05 13.12
N MET A 685 -42.48 15.18 14.09
CA MET A 685 -42.33 13.74 13.95
C MET A 685 -43.62 13.13 13.41
N PHE A 686 -43.55 12.46 12.26
CA PHE A 686 -44.63 11.66 11.70
C PHE A 686 -44.39 10.19 11.97
N ILE A 687 -45.44 9.48 12.41
CA ILE A 687 -45.36 8.09 12.84
C ILE A 687 -46.48 7.31 12.15
N ALA A 688 -46.15 6.24 11.45
CA ALA A 688 -47.14 5.30 10.95
C ALA A 688 -47.64 4.43 12.10
N ASP A 689 -48.96 4.43 12.33
CA ASP A 689 -49.61 3.65 13.38
C ASP A 689 -50.43 2.54 12.74
N TYR A 690 -49.85 1.34 12.77
CA TYR A 690 -50.33 0.22 11.98
C TYR A 690 -51.59 -0.42 12.56
N VAL A 691 -51.88 -0.22 13.86
CA VAL A 691 -53.04 -0.82 14.54
C VAL A 691 -54.31 -0.01 14.29
N ASN A 692 -54.21 1.32 14.35
CA ASN A 692 -55.37 2.21 14.29
C ASN A 692 -55.53 2.92 12.93
N HIS A 693 -54.78 2.51 11.91
CA HIS A 693 -54.88 3.04 10.54
C HIS A 693 -54.61 4.56 10.45
N ASN A 694 -53.62 5.02 11.21
CA ASN A 694 -53.29 6.44 11.32
C ASN A 694 -51.88 6.74 10.80
N VAL A 695 -51.68 8.01 10.43
CA VAL A 695 -50.39 8.68 10.56
C VAL A 695 -50.51 9.71 11.65
N LEU A 696 -49.77 9.50 12.74
CA LEU A 696 -49.70 10.42 13.87
C LEU A 696 -48.67 11.51 13.60
N ARG A 697 -48.87 12.68 14.18
CA ARG A 697 -47.90 13.78 14.22
C ARG A 697 -47.63 14.17 15.66
N VAL A 698 -46.35 14.23 16.03
CA VAL A 698 -45.85 14.88 17.25
C VAL A 698 -45.36 16.26 16.84
N ASP A 699 -46.00 17.29 17.38
CA ASP A 699 -45.63 18.67 17.14
C ASP A 699 -44.27 19.00 17.77
N ALA A 700 -43.38 19.64 17.00
CA ALA A 700 -42.00 19.89 17.40
C ALA A 700 -41.85 20.82 18.61
N GLU A 701 -42.75 21.80 18.76
CA GLU A 701 -42.67 22.79 19.84
C GLU A 701 -43.36 22.32 21.11
N SER A 702 -44.59 21.80 20.97
CA SER A 702 -45.45 21.45 22.10
C SER A 702 -45.30 20.00 22.55
N GLY A 703 -44.81 19.11 21.67
CA GLY A 703 -44.82 17.66 21.88
C GLY A 703 -46.22 17.04 21.82
N GLU A 704 -47.25 17.79 21.39
CA GLU A 704 -48.61 17.27 21.29
C GLU A 704 -48.72 16.19 20.20
N ILE A 705 -49.32 15.05 20.54
CA ILE A 705 -49.60 13.97 19.60
C ILE A 705 -51.01 14.15 19.05
N THR A 706 -51.13 14.21 17.73
CA THR A 706 -52.41 14.32 17.01
C THR A 706 -52.48 13.31 15.86
N THR A 707 -53.68 12.88 15.48
CA THR A 707 -53.88 12.14 14.23
C THR A 707 -53.81 13.14 13.08
N PHE A 708 -52.73 13.06 12.28
CA PHE A 708 -52.55 13.92 11.11
C PHE A 708 -53.35 13.43 9.91
N ALA A 709 -53.38 12.12 9.71
CA ALA A 709 -54.14 11.48 8.65
C ALA A 709 -54.73 10.15 9.15
N HIS A 710 -55.93 9.82 8.65
CA HIS A 710 -56.61 8.56 8.94
C HIS A 710 -57.42 8.13 7.72
N ASN A 711 -57.39 6.84 7.40
CA ASN A 711 -58.33 6.25 6.45
C ASN A 711 -58.60 4.79 6.83
N ALA A 712 -59.88 4.44 7.01
CA ALA A 712 -60.29 3.10 7.40
C ALA A 712 -60.01 2.01 6.34
N ASP A 713 -59.70 2.41 5.11
CA ASP A 713 -59.32 1.49 4.03
C ASP A 713 -57.83 1.11 4.05
N MET A 714 -57.01 1.76 4.89
CA MET A 714 -55.63 1.35 5.13
C MET A 714 -55.60 -0.01 5.85
N ASN A 715 -54.64 -0.87 5.52
CA ASN A 715 -54.48 -2.18 6.15
C ASN A 715 -53.72 -2.04 7.47
N GLN A 716 -52.45 -1.65 7.38
CA GLN A 716 -51.47 -1.50 8.44
C GLN A 716 -50.39 -0.51 7.98
N PRO A 717 -50.63 0.82 7.98
CA PRO A 717 -49.63 1.80 7.58
C PRO A 717 -48.29 1.50 8.23
N ASN A 718 -47.25 1.30 7.42
CA ASN A 718 -45.99 0.74 7.90
C ASN A 718 -44.87 1.77 7.85
N ASP A 719 -44.47 2.19 6.66
CA ASP A 719 -43.25 2.97 6.46
C ASP A 719 -43.60 4.29 5.76
N LEU A 720 -42.86 5.37 6.04
CA LEU A 720 -43.15 6.72 5.56
C LEU A 720 -41.99 7.29 4.74
N ALA A 721 -42.31 8.03 3.68
CA ALA A 721 -41.39 8.87 2.93
C ALA A 721 -41.95 10.29 2.81
N ILE A 722 -41.08 11.30 2.88
CA ILE A 722 -41.45 12.72 2.71
C ILE A 722 -40.81 13.23 1.43
N ALA A 723 -41.62 13.77 0.52
CA ALA A 723 -41.13 14.45 -0.68
C ALA A 723 -40.65 15.87 -0.35
N PRO A 724 -39.79 16.49 -1.19
CA PRO A 724 -39.23 17.81 -0.91
C PRO A 724 -40.24 18.94 -0.69
N ASN A 725 -41.48 18.76 -1.19
CA ASN A 725 -42.61 19.67 -1.05
C ASN A 725 -43.44 19.45 0.24
N GLY A 726 -43.09 18.46 1.07
CA GLY A 726 -43.78 18.10 2.31
C GLY A 726 -44.89 17.06 2.17
N THR A 727 -45.21 16.59 0.96
CA THR A 727 -46.17 15.49 0.76
C THR A 727 -45.59 14.20 1.35
N LEU A 728 -46.42 13.48 2.10
CA LEU A 728 -46.08 12.17 2.66
C LEU A 728 -46.57 11.05 1.73
N TYR A 729 -45.77 9.99 1.63
CA TYR A 729 -46.19 8.72 1.06
C TYR A 729 -46.07 7.64 2.13
N ALA A 730 -47.08 6.77 2.21
CA ALA A 730 -47.11 5.66 3.15
C ALA A 730 -47.26 4.33 2.42
N SER A 731 -46.44 3.36 2.84
CA SER A 731 -46.65 1.95 2.50
C SER A 731 -47.65 1.31 3.44
N ASP A 732 -48.39 0.33 2.91
CA ASP A 732 -49.51 -0.26 3.62
C ASP A 732 -49.66 -1.76 3.29
N PRO A 733 -48.85 -2.63 3.92
CA PRO A 733 -48.87 -4.06 3.68
C PRO A 733 -50.09 -4.75 4.30
N ALA A 734 -50.61 -5.76 3.61
CA ALA A 734 -51.55 -6.75 4.12
C ALA A 734 -50.85 -8.10 4.22
N TRP A 735 -50.21 -8.37 5.37
CA TRP A 735 -49.30 -9.51 5.56
C TRP A 735 -49.97 -10.87 5.34
N SER A 736 -51.20 -11.07 5.83
CA SER A 736 -51.95 -12.32 5.70
C SER A 736 -52.26 -12.69 4.25
N GLU A 737 -52.49 -11.69 3.42
CA GLU A 737 -52.87 -11.81 2.01
C GLU A 737 -51.64 -11.76 1.08
N SER A 738 -50.47 -11.39 1.62
CA SER A 738 -49.27 -11.08 0.84
C SER A 738 -49.50 -10.01 -0.24
N THR A 739 -50.35 -9.03 0.06
CA THR A 739 -50.68 -7.88 -0.81
C THR A 739 -50.39 -6.56 -0.08
N GLY A 740 -50.68 -5.42 -0.69
CA GLY A 740 -50.49 -4.12 -0.07
C GLY A 740 -50.97 -2.97 -0.95
N GLN A 741 -50.84 -1.76 -0.42
CA GLN A 741 -51.32 -0.53 -1.02
C GLN A 741 -50.30 0.62 -0.82
N LEU A 742 -50.46 1.69 -1.58
CA LEU A 742 -49.72 2.94 -1.45
C LEU A 742 -50.66 4.11 -1.26
N TRP A 743 -50.31 4.99 -0.33
CA TRP A 743 -51.08 6.17 0.03
C TRP A 743 -50.25 7.43 -0.14
N ARG A 744 -50.87 8.48 -0.68
CA ARG A 744 -50.38 9.86 -0.68
C ARG A 744 -51.16 10.65 0.37
N ILE A 745 -50.44 11.41 1.18
CA ILE A 745 -51.00 12.24 2.24
C ILE A 745 -50.49 13.66 2.02
N ASP A 746 -51.42 14.54 1.68
CA ASP A 746 -51.13 15.95 1.41
C ASP A 746 -50.78 16.70 2.69
N THR A 747 -50.16 17.89 2.56
CA THR A 747 -49.71 18.69 3.71
C THR A 747 -50.84 19.17 4.62
N ASP A 748 -52.09 19.08 4.16
CA ASP A 748 -53.29 19.35 4.95
C ASP A 748 -53.91 18.10 5.62
N GLY A 749 -53.30 16.93 5.44
CA GLY A 749 -53.76 15.64 5.97
C GLY A 749 -54.72 14.89 5.03
N THR A 750 -55.02 15.40 3.84
CA THR A 750 -55.88 14.71 2.86
C THR A 750 -55.23 13.41 2.38
N VAL A 751 -55.96 12.29 2.48
CA VAL A 751 -55.46 10.95 2.16
C VAL A 751 -56.01 10.47 0.82
N THR A 752 -55.12 10.10 -0.11
CA THR A 752 -55.46 9.53 -1.43
C THR A 752 -54.78 8.16 -1.61
N ARG A 753 -55.52 7.16 -2.08
CA ARG A 753 -54.94 5.85 -2.46
C ARG A 753 -54.34 5.93 -3.86
N GLU A 754 -53.02 5.82 -3.96
CA GLU A 754 -52.28 5.89 -5.23
C GLU A 754 -52.18 4.53 -5.93
N ALA A 755 -52.10 3.44 -5.17
CA ALA A 755 -52.10 2.09 -5.71
C ALA A 755 -52.81 1.10 -4.77
N ALA A 756 -53.72 0.27 -5.30
CA ALA A 756 -54.49 -0.71 -4.53
C ALA A 756 -54.03 -2.17 -4.75
N ASP A 757 -53.37 -2.46 -5.88
CA ASP A 757 -53.04 -3.82 -6.32
C ASP A 757 -51.52 -4.07 -6.29
N MET A 758 -50.90 -3.93 -5.11
CA MET A 758 -49.48 -4.22 -4.89
C MET A 758 -49.28 -5.54 -4.15
N GLY A 759 -48.05 -6.08 -4.18
CA GLY A 759 -47.59 -7.10 -3.24
C GLY A 759 -47.43 -6.55 -1.82
N THR A 760 -46.75 -7.28 -0.93
CA THR A 760 -46.54 -6.90 0.48
C THR A 760 -45.69 -5.63 0.60
N THR A 761 -46.35 -4.49 0.47
CA THR A 761 -45.75 -3.17 0.24
C THR A 761 -45.18 -2.64 1.52
N ASN A 762 -43.86 -2.49 1.62
CA ASN A 762 -43.20 -2.23 2.89
C ASN A 762 -42.23 -1.04 2.81
N GLY A 763 -40.93 -1.25 2.60
CA GLY A 763 -39.98 -0.15 2.51
C GLY A 763 -40.35 0.85 1.42
N ILE A 764 -40.29 2.14 1.75
CA ILE A 764 -40.63 3.25 0.85
C ILE A 764 -39.64 4.41 0.98
N GLU A 765 -39.25 5.04 -0.13
CA GLU A 765 -38.41 6.25 -0.12
C GLU A 765 -38.59 7.08 -1.40
N VAL A 766 -38.43 8.40 -1.30
CA VAL A 766 -38.43 9.32 -2.43
C VAL A 766 -36.98 9.61 -2.89
N SER A 767 -36.76 9.75 -4.20
CA SER A 767 -35.45 10.10 -4.77
C SER A 767 -34.98 11.50 -4.34
N PRO A 768 -33.66 11.78 -4.34
CA PRO A 768 -33.12 13.08 -3.94
C PRO A 768 -33.68 14.28 -4.71
N ASP A 769 -33.99 14.10 -5.99
CA ASP A 769 -34.60 15.12 -6.84
C ASP A 769 -36.13 15.23 -6.69
N GLY A 770 -36.75 14.37 -5.89
CA GLY A 770 -38.20 14.30 -5.70
C GLY A 770 -38.98 13.74 -6.90
N GLY A 771 -38.31 13.22 -7.92
CA GLY A 771 -38.93 12.77 -9.17
C GLY A 771 -39.44 11.31 -9.15
N ALA A 772 -38.99 10.50 -8.20
CA ALA A 772 -39.34 9.08 -8.12
C ALA A 772 -39.70 8.64 -6.70
N LEU A 773 -40.66 7.72 -6.60
CA LEU A 773 -40.98 6.99 -5.38
C LEU A 773 -40.54 5.54 -5.54
N TYR A 774 -39.65 5.08 -4.67
CA TYR A 774 -39.20 3.70 -4.60
C TYR A 774 -39.98 2.94 -3.53
N VAL A 775 -40.33 1.69 -3.85
CA VAL A 775 -41.16 0.85 -3.00
C VAL A 775 -40.70 -0.59 -3.11
N ASN A 776 -40.49 -1.29 -1.99
CA ASN A 776 -40.25 -2.73 -2.01
C ASN A 776 -41.49 -3.54 -1.63
N GLU A 777 -41.50 -4.78 -2.12
CA GLU A 777 -42.47 -5.80 -1.75
C GLU A 777 -41.75 -6.92 -0.99
N SER A 778 -41.97 -7.02 0.33
CA SER A 778 -41.22 -7.91 1.23
C SER A 778 -41.27 -9.38 0.79
N VAL A 779 -42.47 -9.90 0.48
CA VAL A 779 -42.68 -11.32 0.14
C VAL A 779 -42.32 -11.61 -1.32
N GLN A 780 -42.71 -10.73 -2.23
CA GLN A 780 -42.50 -10.88 -3.67
C GLN A 780 -41.04 -10.62 -4.09
N ARG A 781 -40.28 -9.92 -3.23
CA ARG A 781 -38.88 -9.54 -3.43
C ARG A 781 -38.66 -8.66 -4.65
N ASN A 782 -39.62 -7.79 -4.92
CA ASN A 782 -39.53 -6.77 -5.95
C ASN A 782 -39.17 -5.42 -5.34
N VAL A 783 -38.41 -4.62 -6.08
CA VAL A 783 -38.24 -3.19 -5.86
C VAL A 783 -38.82 -2.47 -7.07
N TRP A 784 -39.81 -1.65 -6.83
CA TRP A 784 -40.53 -0.85 -7.81
C TRP A 784 -40.07 0.60 -7.74
N ALA A 785 -40.22 1.31 -8.85
CA ALA A 785 -40.17 2.76 -8.89
C ALA A 785 -41.42 3.30 -9.60
N PHE A 786 -41.91 4.43 -9.12
CA PHE A 786 -42.98 5.23 -9.72
C PHE A 786 -42.44 6.61 -10.05
N THR A 787 -42.92 7.21 -11.12
CA THR A 787 -42.71 8.64 -11.38
C THR A 787 -43.66 9.44 -10.48
N ILE A 788 -43.12 10.42 -9.76
CA ILE A 788 -43.92 11.39 -9.01
C ILE A 788 -44.29 12.53 -9.96
N GLN A 789 -45.58 12.73 -10.20
CA GLN A 789 -46.08 13.81 -11.04
C GLN A 789 -46.04 15.14 -10.29
N ALA A 790 -46.20 16.25 -11.02
CA ALA A 790 -46.15 17.60 -10.45
C ALA A 790 -47.23 17.87 -9.38
N ASP A 791 -48.36 17.14 -9.43
CA ASP A 791 -49.42 17.18 -8.41
C ASP A 791 -49.23 16.17 -7.27
N GLY A 792 -48.12 15.42 -7.29
CA GLY A 792 -47.79 14.37 -6.33
C GLY A 792 -48.39 12.99 -6.66
N SER A 793 -49.25 12.86 -7.67
CA SER A 793 -49.79 11.55 -8.06
C SER A 793 -48.71 10.62 -8.63
N LEU A 794 -48.92 9.31 -8.51
CA LEU A 794 -47.96 8.30 -8.98
C LEU A 794 -48.31 7.78 -10.38
N ALA A 795 -47.29 7.68 -11.24
CA ALA A 795 -47.41 7.11 -12.58
C ALA A 795 -46.25 6.15 -12.89
N ASP A 796 -46.31 5.51 -14.07
CA ASP A 796 -45.20 4.76 -14.68
C ASP A 796 -44.54 3.71 -13.76
N LYS A 797 -45.34 2.90 -13.05
CA LYS A 797 -44.86 1.78 -12.23
C LYS A 797 -43.92 0.89 -13.05
N ARG A 798 -42.65 0.80 -12.64
CA ARG A 798 -41.62 -0.01 -13.31
C ARG A 798 -40.85 -0.87 -12.32
N LEU A 799 -40.59 -2.12 -12.70
CA LEU A 799 -39.76 -3.01 -11.89
C LEU A 799 -38.31 -2.56 -12.03
N LEU A 800 -37.69 -2.18 -10.92
CA LEU A 800 -36.29 -1.82 -10.89
C LEU A 800 -35.43 -3.07 -10.68
N ARG A 801 -35.82 -3.92 -9.71
CA ARG A 801 -35.10 -5.18 -9.46
C ARG A 801 -35.99 -6.23 -8.81
N LYS A 802 -35.72 -7.51 -9.10
CA LYS A 802 -36.23 -8.65 -8.33
C LYS A 802 -35.08 -9.44 -7.74
N PHE A 803 -35.13 -9.76 -6.45
CA PHE A 803 -34.09 -10.52 -5.77
C PHE A 803 -34.43 -12.01 -5.71
N PRO A 804 -33.43 -12.90 -5.83
CA PRO A 804 -33.68 -14.34 -5.89
C PRO A 804 -34.13 -14.93 -4.54
N ASP A 805 -33.64 -14.36 -3.44
CA ASP A 805 -33.66 -14.89 -2.08
C ASP A 805 -34.03 -13.81 -1.04
N HIS A 806 -34.48 -14.24 0.14
CA HIS A 806 -34.79 -13.45 1.36
C HIS A 806 -35.73 -12.24 1.19
N GLY A 807 -36.49 -11.91 2.24
CA GLY A 807 -37.42 -10.79 2.20
C GLY A 807 -36.71 -9.43 2.26
N PHE A 808 -37.50 -8.37 2.10
CA PHE A 808 -37.10 -7.01 2.46
C PHE A 808 -37.93 -6.52 3.62
N ASP A 809 -37.47 -5.43 4.21
CA ASP A 809 -38.26 -4.67 5.16
C ASP A 809 -38.14 -3.18 4.78
N GLY A 810 -37.61 -2.28 5.62
CA GLY A 810 -37.40 -0.87 5.29
C GLY A 810 -36.33 -0.54 4.21
N MET A 811 -36.39 0.68 3.67
CA MET A 811 -35.36 1.23 2.77
C MET A 811 -35.18 2.74 2.92
N ARG A 812 -34.00 3.28 2.61
CA ARG A 812 -33.73 4.73 2.47
C ARG A 812 -32.75 5.00 1.33
N CYS A 813 -32.50 6.26 0.98
CA CYS A 813 -31.52 6.65 -0.02
C CYS A 813 -30.48 7.64 0.50
N ASP A 814 -29.28 7.57 -0.08
CA ASP A 814 -28.27 8.62 0.06
C ASP A 814 -28.53 9.78 -0.91
N VAL A 815 -27.73 10.85 -0.80
CA VAL A 815 -27.84 12.05 -1.65
C VAL A 815 -27.57 11.81 -3.14
N ASP A 816 -26.95 10.67 -3.51
CA ASP A 816 -26.74 10.28 -4.91
C ASP A 816 -27.89 9.45 -5.46
N GLY A 817 -28.83 9.04 -4.60
CA GLY A 817 -29.98 8.22 -4.95
C GLY A 817 -29.74 6.72 -4.81
N ASN A 818 -28.61 6.28 -4.26
CA ASN A 818 -28.42 4.86 -3.98
C ASN A 818 -29.36 4.43 -2.86
N LEU A 819 -30.09 3.33 -3.09
CA LEU A 819 -31.03 2.73 -2.16
C LEU A 819 -30.33 1.76 -1.22
N TYR A 820 -30.53 1.97 0.07
CA TYR A 820 -30.11 1.07 1.15
C TYR A 820 -31.35 0.30 1.58
N ILE A 821 -31.35 -1.02 1.38
CA ILE A 821 -32.51 -1.88 1.58
C ILE A 821 -32.17 -2.96 2.61
N THR A 822 -32.93 -3.05 3.69
CA THR A 822 -32.76 -4.13 4.68
C THR A 822 -33.21 -5.47 4.08
N ARG A 823 -32.38 -6.51 4.24
CA ARG A 823 -32.61 -7.85 3.70
C ARG A 823 -33.00 -8.78 4.86
N HIS A 824 -34.27 -8.72 5.24
CA HIS A 824 -34.80 -9.48 6.37
C HIS A 824 -34.64 -10.99 6.18
N GLY A 825 -34.03 -11.65 7.16
CA GLY A 825 -33.67 -13.07 7.15
C GLY A 825 -32.30 -13.37 6.51
N LYS A 826 -31.69 -12.42 5.78
CA LYS A 826 -30.32 -12.55 5.26
C LYS A 826 -29.28 -11.94 6.19
N GLY A 827 -29.69 -10.94 6.98
CA GLY A 827 -28.81 -10.23 7.90
C GLY A 827 -27.92 -9.20 7.24
N THR A 828 -28.41 -8.59 6.15
CA THR A 828 -27.65 -7.61 5.38
C THR A 828 -28.45 -6.35 5.05
N VAL A 829 -27.73 -5.28 4.71
CA VAL A 829 -28.26 -4.12 3.98
C VAL A 829 -27.67 -4.16 2.57
N ALA A 830 -28.52 -4.21 1.55
CA ALA A 830 -28.12 -4.12 0.16
C ALA A 830 -28.10 -2.66 -0.28
N VAL A 831 -26.97 -2.20 -0.83
CA VAL A 831 -26.82 -0.88 -1.45
C VAL A 831 -26.99 -1.05 -2.94
N MET A 832 -27.97 -0.36 -3.52
CA MET A 832 -28.40 -0.51 -4.89
C MET A 832 -28.45 0.85 -5.60
N SER A 833 -27.91 0.95 -6.82
CA SER A 833 -27.96 2.18 -7.60
C SER A 833 -29.40 2.55 -8.02
N PRO A 834 -29.67 3.80 -8.43
CA PRO A 834 -30.96 4.21 -9.00
C PRO A 834 -31.41 3.36 -10.20
N GLU A 835 -30.48 2.75 -10.93
CA GLU A 835 -30.68 1.87 -12.08
C GLU A 835 -30.95 0.41 -11.69
N GLY A 836 -30.81 0.05 -10.40
CA GLY A 836 -31.10 -1.29 -9.89
C GLY A 836 -29.89 -2.22 -9.82
N GLU A 837 -28.66 -1.69 -9.93
CA GLU A 837 -27.43 -2.49 -9.76
C GLU A 837 -27.05 -2.61 -8.29
N ILE A 838 -26.61 -3.79 -7.83
CA ILE A 838 -26.12 -3.95 -6.46
C ILE A 838 -24.67 -3.50 -6.41
N ILE A 839 -24.44 -2.42 -5.68
CA ILE A 839 -23.13 -1.83 -5.47
C ILE A 839 -22.42 -2.56 -4.32
N ARG A 840 -23.16 -2.89 -3.27
CA ARG A 840 -22.61 -3.50 -2.04
C ARG A 840 -23.67 -4.27 -1.27
N GLU A 841 -23.22 -5.21 -0.45
CA GLU A 841 -24.05 -5.85 0.57
C GLU A 841 -23.30 -5.86 1.91
N ILE A 842 -23.94 -5.36 2.97
CA ILE A 842 -23.31 -5.05 4.26
C ILE A 842 -23.89 -5.97 5.33
N ASN A 843 -23.06 -6.74 6.05
CA ASN A 843 -23.52 -7.57 7.17
C ASN A 843 -23.84 -6.70 8.40
N ILE A 844 -25.02 -6.87 9.01
CA ILE A 844 -25.47 -6.06 10.16
C ILE A 844 -25.52 -6.81 11.50
N LEU A 845 -24.76 -7.90 11.62
CA LEU A 845 -24.53 -8.68 12.86
C LEU A 845 -25.72 -9.51 13.38
N GLY A 846 -26.92 -9.30 12.87
CA GLY A 846 -28.11 -10.11 13.14
C GLY A 846 -28.81 -10.49 11.84
N SER A 847 -29.61 -11.55 11.86
CA SER A 847 -30.27 -12.08 10.66
C SER A 847 -31.53 -11.30 10.25
N GLN A 848 -32.08 -10.47 11.14
CA GLN A 848 -33.38 -9.81 10.98
C GLN A 848 -33.27 -8.28 11.10
N PRO A 849 -32.63 -7.59 10.12
CA PRO A 849 -32.74 -6.15 10.02
C PRO A 849 -34.13 -5.76 9.55
N THR A 850 -34.70 -4.74 10.19
CA THR A 850 -36.07 -4.30 9.94
C THR A 850 -36.10 -2.99 9.18
N ASN A 851 -35.32 -1.97 9.55
CA ASN A 851 -35.33 -0.69 8.84
C ASN A 851 -34.04 0.08 9.10
N LEU A 852 -33.86 1.23 8.44
CA LEU A 852 -32.66 2.04 8.60
C LEU A 852 -32.93 3.54 8.44
N CYS A 853 -32.01 4.34 8.96
CA CYS A 853 -31.92 5.78 8.69
C CYS A 853 -30.47 6.23 8.68
N PHE A 854 -30.27 7.44 8.18
CA PHE A 854 -28.98 8.13 8.18
C PHE A 854 -29.00 9.23 9.24
N GLY A 855 -27.85 9.46 9.85
CA GLY A 855 -27.62 10.50 10.84
C GLY A 855 -26.15 10.61 11.22
N GLY A 856 -25.89 10.96 12.48
CA GLY A 856 -24.56 11.35 12.94
C GLY A 856 -24.18 12.77 12.50
N PRO A 857 -23.05 13.33 12.98
CA PRO A 857 -22.70 14.74 12.80
C PRO A 857 -22.62 15.22 11.34
N ASP A 858 -22.37 14.30 10.41
CA ASP A 858 -22.20 14.58 8.98
C ASP A 858 -23.23 13.84 8.11
N GLY A 859 -24.22 13.17 8.71
CA GLY A 859 -25.24 12.40 7.98
C GLY A 859 -24.78 11.07 7.40
N CYS A 860 -23.52 10.69 7.62
CA CYS A 860 -22.89 9.51 7.04
C CYS A 860 -22.91 8.29 7.98
N THR A 861 -23.57 8.36 9.13
CA THR A 861 -23.80 7.20 9.99
C THR A 861 -25.14 6.57 9.66
N VAL A 862 -25.15 5.28 9.30
CA VAL A 862 -26.37 4.52 9.06
C VAL A 862 -26.72 3.75 10.34
N TYR A 863 -27.91 3.98 10.87
CA TYR A 863 -28.50 3.24 11.98
C TYR A 863 -29.51 2.23 11.43
N VAL A 864 -29.38 0.97 11.85
CA VAL A 864 -30.22 -0.15 11.41
C VAL A 864 -30.90 -0.77 12.62
N THR A 865 -32.22 -0.91 12.58
CA THR A 865 -32.98 -1.65 13.60
C THR A 865 -32.87 -3.15 13.35
N GLU A 866 -32.61 -3.93 14.41
CA GLU A 866 -32.28 -5.35 14.31
C GLU A 866 -32.98 -6.17 15.40
N VAL A 867 -33.84 -7.11 14.98
CA VAL A 867 -34.80 -7.81 15.86
C VAL A 867 -34.18 -8.95 16.65
N GLU A 868 -33.24 -9.71 16.09
CA GLU A 868 -32.69 -10.92 16.72
C GLU A 868 -32.07 -10.60 18.10
N HIS A 869 -31.36 -9.48 18.21
CA HIS A 869 -30.83 -8.97 19.48
C HIS A 869 -31.63 -7.80 20.06
N ARG A 870 -32.72 -7.38 19.40
CA ARG A 870 -33.59 -6.26 19.80
C ARG A 870 -32.81 -4.99 20.14
N ARG A 871 -32.03 -4.51 19.16
CA ARG A 871 -31.11 -3.38 19.30
C ARG A 871 -31.03 -2.56 18.02
N ILE A 872 -30.21 -1.53 18.06
CA ILE A 872 -29.78 -0.76 16.90
C ILE A 872 -28.31 -1.10 16.64
N VAL A 873 -28.00 -1.29 15.37
CA VAL A 873 -26.65 -1.47 14.83
C VAL A 873 -26.30 -0.22 14.03
N GLN A 874 -25.03 0.17 14.00
CA GLN A 874 -24.57 1.28 13.18
C GLN A 874 -23.41 0.88 12.27
N PHE A 875 -23.28 1.56 11.14
CA PHE A 875 -22.06 1.58 10.33
C PHE A 875 -21.89 2.93 9.66
N ARG A 876 -20.71 3.20 9.14
CA ARG A 876 -20.39 4.46 8.45
C ARG A 876 -20.46 4.27 6.94
N THR A 877 -20.90 5.29 6.22
CA THR A 877 -20.85 5.36 4.76
C THR A 877 -20.07 6.61 4.33
N ASN A 878 -19.77 6.74 3.04
CA ASN A 878 -19.10 7.91 2.48
C ASN A 878 -20.07 8.95 1.90
N ARG A 879 -21.38 8.70 1.95
CA ARG A 879 -22.40 9.61 1.42
C ARG A 879 -23.50 9.83 2.46
N PRO A 880 -23.90 11.09 2.74
CA PRO A 880 -24.95 11.36 3.69
C PRO A 880 -26.30 10.87 3.17
N GLY A 881 -27.21 10.56 4.09
CA GLY A 881 -28.59 10.25 3.73
C GLY A 881 -29.33 11.46 3.17
N ARG A 882 -30.21 11.23 2.19
CA ARG A 882 -31.05 12.28 1.62
C ARG A 882 -31.89 12.98 2.70
N ALA A 883 -32.63 12.21 3.49
CA ALA A 883 -33.53 12.76 4.50
C ALA A 883 -32.78 13.57 5.56
N TRP A 884 -31.57 13.13 5.94
CA TRP A 884 -30.70 13.88 6.85
C TRP A 884 -30.27 15.23 6.24
N ALA A 885 -29.79 15.20 4.99
CA ALA A 885 -29.34 16.40 4.28
C ALA A 885 -30.46 17.43 4.06
N GLU A 886 -31.73 17.01 3.98
CA GLU A 886 -32.88 17.91 3.86
C GLU A 886 -33.26 18.61 5.18
N LEU A 887 -32.81 18.09 6.33
CA LEU A 887 -33.04 18.66 7.66
C LEU A 887 -31.99 19.69 8.08
N GLN A 888 -30.82 19.68 7.42
CA GLN A 888 -29.74 20.67 7.61
C GLN A 888 -30.03 21.93 6.79
#